data_AF-A0A8D3DPD8-F1
#
_entry.id   AF-A0A8D3DPD8-F1
#
_cell.length_a   1.000
_cell.length_b   1.000
_cell.length_c   1.000
_cell.angle_alpha   90.00
_cell.angle_beta   90.00
_cell.angle_gamma   90.00
#
_symmetry.space_group_name_H-M   'P 1'
#
loop_
_entity.id
_entity.type
_entity.pdbx_description
1 polymer ?
#
loop_
_entity_poly.entity_id
_entity_poly.type
_entity_poly.pdbx_seq_one_letter_code
_entity_poly.pdbx_strand_id
1 'polypeptide(L)'
;MTSHPSPPDLLNFKKGWMVKLDEQGQWKKYWFVLTDHSLRYYKDSIAEEASDLDGEIDLSTCYNVTEYQAQRNYGFQIHTQEGVHTLSAMTAGIRRNWIQAVMKNVRPSTAPDVASSTEDHGSFSTLEGLVRPDVAQDSPSSEASSVEREPTTRRPLKTFDWAEFRPIAQALAQQRAQEAESLQADLGELERSRRREERRKRYESVTSTSAEHASVDEAGRTDCESGEGHLDPPGPTSLERQQRVEEVIEQHWRQVEKTPLREERRVPLPTAVQPTETAELEQLLENYKQGIDDLKAQLESCHQQLLDSNKHKQDLELQLRTAVEREHDVRTGYISPATCERGFAAMEDSHQRVIDELQRKHQRELENLHEEKERLLAEETAATIAAIEAMKNAHRTELEKELDRARKANNNAENADIDEIHRQHEEELCSFQREIEVLSEQYSQKCLENAHLAQALEAERQALRQCQRENQELNAHNQELNNRLAAEITKMRSMTSEDGLGDMTTIQGKELYEFEVMLRVKESEVQYLKQEINSLKDELQSAQRDKKYSTDKYKDIYTELSIVKAKAERDLGRLRDQLQLAHEALGEQSLEDVERGGYDIMKSKSNPDILKMAAAAAKRSERTMRSKSLKEGLTAEQRLHLFENKDTKEF
;
A
#
# COMPACT_ATOMS: atom_id res chain seq x y z
N MET A 1 -30.53 29.11 25.37
CA MET A 1 -30.20 29.21 23.93
C MET A 1 -28.74 28.90 23.76
N THR A 2 -28.43 27.67 23.37
CA THR A 2 -27.07 27.17 23.13
C THR A 2 -27.08 26.52 21.75
N SER A 3 -26.47 27.19 20.78
CA SER A 3 -26.36 26.70 19.41
C SER A 3 -25.37 25.54 19.37
N HIS A 4 -25.85 24.33 19.12
CA HIS A 4 -24.98 23.23 18.76
C HIS A 4 -24.35 23.49 17.38
N PRO A 5 -23.04 23.27 17.19
CA PRO A 5 -22.46 23.24 15.85
C PRO A 5 -22.98 22.00 15.11
N SER A 6 -23.46 22.20 13.89
CA SER A 6 -23.78 21.10 12.97
C SER A 6 -22.51 20.30 12.63
N PRO A 7 -22.61 18.98 12.41
CA PRO A 7 -21.45 18.19 11.98
C PRO A 7 -20.95 18.70 10.62
N PRO A 8 -19.63 18.86 10.41
CA PRO A 8 -19.12 19.31 9.12
C PRO A 8 -19.25 18.18 8.09
N ASP A 9 -19.96 18.44 7.00
CA ASP A 9 -20.23 17.44 5.97
C ASP A 9 -18.93 16.94 5.33
N LEU A 10 -18.88 15.63 5.06
CA LEU A 10 -17.68 14.93 4.58
C LEU A 10 -17.34 15.18 3.09
N LEU A 11 -17.88 16.26 2.51
CA LEU A 11 -17.77 16.57 1.08
C LEU A 11 -16.85 17.78 0.83
N ASN A 12 -15.64 17.50 0.32
CA ASN A 12 -14.68 18.46 -0.25
C ASN A 12 -13.63 19.13 0.68
N PHE A 13 -13.20 18.47 1.77
CA PHE A 13 -12.01 18.93 2.53
C PHE A 13 -10.74 18.98 1.67
N LYS A 14 -10.42 20.18 1.15
CA LYS A 14 -9.14 20.45 0.50
C LYS A 14 -8.29 21.34 1.40
N LYS A 15 -7.20 20.79 1.92
CA LYS A 15 -6.24 21.51 2.77
C LYS A 15 -4.88 21.66 2.08
N GLY A 16 -4.08 22.66 2.48
CA GLY A 16 -2.68 22.77 2.07
C GLY A 16 -2.08 24.17 2.11
N TRP A 17 -0.76 24.22 2.02
CA TRP A 17 0.01 25.48 2.00
C TRP A 17 -0.13 26.24 0.67
N MET A 18 -0.41 27.54 0.77
CA MET A 18 -0.34 28.50 -0.35
C MET A 18 0.20 29.85 0.15
N VAL A 19 0.45 30.78 -0.76
CA VAL A 19 0.74 32.19 -0.41
C VAL A 19 -0.41 33.11 -0.81
N LYS A 20 -0.74 34.08 0.04
CA LYS A 20 -1.71 35.15 -0.19
C LYS A 20 -0.97 36.47 -0.32
N LEU A 21 -1.43 37.31 -1.26
CA LEU A 21 -1.04 38.71 -1.30
C LEU A 21 -1.84 39.46 -0.23
N ASP A 22 -1.16 40.15 0.67
CA ASP A 22 -1.80 41.04 1.64
C ASP A 22 -2.06 42.44 1.06
N GLU A 23 -2.75 43.27 1.84
CA GLU A 23 -3.09 44.65 1.48
C GLU A 23 -1.84 45.55 1.35
N GLN A 24 -0.71 45.14 1.93
CA GLN A 24 0.57 45.83 1.83
C GLN A 24 1.39 45.37 0.60
N GLY A 25 0.83 44.49 -0.25
CA GLY A 25 1.47 43.96 -1.44
C GLY A 25 2.56 42.91 -1.17
N GLN A 26 2.62 42.36 0.04
CA GLN A 26 3.55 41.30 0.41
C GLN A 26 2.91 39.92 0.29
N TRP A 27 3.72 38.92 -0.11
CA TRP A 27 3.28 37.53 -0.19
C TRP A 27 3.56 36.80 1.12
N LYS A 28 2.50 36.47 1.86
CA LYS A 28 2.57 35.72 3.12
C LYS A 28 2.08 34.29 2.91
N LYS A 29 2.76 33.33 3.55
CA LYS A 29 2.43 31.89 3.47
C LYS A 29 1.42 31.53 4.55
N TYR A 30 0.35 30.86 4.18
CA TYR A 30 -0.69 30.37 5.08
C TYR A 30 -1.09 28.94 4.75
N TRP A 31 -1.59 28.24 5.76
CA TRP A 31 -2.23 26.95 5.66
C TRP A 31 -3.72 27.17 5.33
N PHE A 32 -4.15 26.75 4.15
CA PHE A 32 -5.52 26.94 3.67
C PHE A 32 -6.37 25.70 3.90
N VAL A 33 -7.64 25.90 4.29
CA VAL A 33 -8.64 24.87 4.53
C VAL A 33 -9.93 25.27 3.82
N LEU A 34 -10.30 24.50 2.80
CA LEU A 34 -11.56 24.65 2.08
C LEU A 34 -12.68 23.93 2.83
N THR A 35 -13.78 24.65 3.03
CA THR A 35 -15.07 24.14 3.53
C THR A 35 -16.18 24.51 2.55
N ASP A 36 -17.42 24.04 2.79
CA ASP A 36 -18.52 24.12 1.81
C ASP A 36 -18.86 25.53 1.34
N HIS A 37 -18.70 26.53 2.21
CA HIS A 37 -19.09 27.92 1.94
C HIS A 37 -17.94 28.92 2.11
N SER A 38 -16.76 28.49 2.59
CA SER A 38 -15.63 29.40 2.78
C SER A 38 -14.27 28.73 2.71
N LEU A 39 -13.26 29.55 2.42
CA LEU A 39 -11.86 29.19 2.38
C LEU A 39 -11.13 29.87 3.55
N ARG A 40 -10.91 29.12 4.63
CA ARG A 40 -10.21 29.58 5.83
C ARG A 40 -8.70 29.49 5.65
N TYR A 41 -7.97 30.38 6.32
CA TYR A 41 -6.51 30.34 6.34
C TYR A 41 -5.93 30.62 7.72
N TYR A 42 -4.88 29.88 8.03
CA TYR A 42 -4.20 29.83 9.32
C TYR A 42 -2.69 30.02 9.12
N LYS A 43 -1.99 30.54 10.13
CA LYS A 43 -0.54 30.71 10.12
C LYS A 43 0.21 29.39 9.96
N ASP A 44 -0.28 28.33 10.60
CA ASP A 44 0.20 26.97 10.50
C ASP A 44 -0.91 25.94 10.82
N SER A 45 -0.56 24.65 10.82
CA SER A 45 -1.50 23.56 11.12
C SER A 45 -1.83 23.42 12.61
N ILE A 46 -1.04 24.00 13.52
CA ILE A 46 -1.29 23.95 14.97
C ILE A 46 -2.36 24.99 15.31
N ALA A 47 -2.32 26.16 14.65
CA ALA A 47 -3.37 27.16 14.71
C ALA A 47 -4.74 26.63 14.19
N GLU A 48 -4.75 25.71 13.21
CA GLU A 48 -5.98 25.02 12.80
C GLU A 48 -6.57 24.18 13.94
N GLU A 49 -5.76 23.36 14.61
CA GLU A 49 -6.18 22.52 15.75
C GLU A 49 -6.64 23.37 16.96
N ALA A 50 -6.00 24.50 17.18
CA ALA A 50 -6.38 25.49 18.21
C ALA A 50 -7.58 26.37 17.82
N SER A 51 -8.08 26.28 16.58
CA SER A 51 -9.10 27.18 16.01
C SER A 51 -8.74 28.68 16.03
N ASP A 52 -7.45 29.00 15.97
CA ASP A 52 -6.92 30.38 15.95
C ASP A 52 -6.77 30.87 14.50
N LEU A 53 -7.78 31.61 14.03
CA LEU A 53 -8.00 31.90 12.60
C LEU A 53 -7.40 33.25 12.17
N ASP A 54 -6.40 33.24 11.27
CA ASP A 54 -5.84 34.46 10.65
C ASP A 54 -6.79 35.14 9.65
N GLY A 55 -7.71 34.39 9.05
CA GLY A 55 -8.80 34.95 8.25
C GLY A 55 -9.58 33.95 7.42
N GLU A 56 -10.69 34.42 6.87
CA GLU A 56 -11.63 33.64 6.07
C GLU A 56 -11.95 34.38 4.78
N ILE A 57 -12.09 33.64 3.68
CA ILE A 57 -12.63 34.15 2.42
C ILE A 57 -13.98 33.47 2.23
N ASP A 58 -15.06 34.23 2.35
CA ASP A 58 -16.39 33.74 2.03
C ASP A 58 -16.49 33.37 0.55
N LEU A 59 -16.90 32.14 0.26
CA LEU A 59 -17.10 31.64 -1.09
C LEU A 59 -18.56 31.69 -1.52
N SER A 60 -19.51 31.95 -0.62
CA SER A 60 -20.92 32.13 -0.98
C SER A 60 -21.14 33.37 -1.86
N THR A 61 -20.33 34.42 -1.63
CA THR A 61 -20.29 35.65 -2.45
C THR A 61 -19.27 35.62 -3.60
N CYS A 62 -18.61 34.48 -3.85
CA CYS A 62 -17.69 34.33 -4.97
C CYS A 62 -18.46 34.20 -6.30
N TYR A 63 -18.07 34.99 -7.31
CA TYR A 63 -18.69 34.93 -8.64
C TYR A 63 -17.71 34.53 -9.75
N ASN A 64 -16.39 34.60 -9.50
CA ASN A 64 -15.39 34.21 -10.49
C ASN A 64 -14.06 33.81 -9.85
N VAL A 65 -13.33 32.89 -10.50
CA VAL A 65 -11.96 32.52 -10.15
C VAL A 65 -11.11 32.53 -11.42
N THR A 66 -10.09 33.39 -11.47
CA THR A 66 -9.28 33.64 -12.67
C THR A 66 -7.81 33.26 -12.45
N GLU A 67 -7.10 32.86 -13.51
CA GLU A 67 -5.66 32.62 -13.42
C GLU A 67 -4.88 33.95 -13.41
N TYR A 68 -3.90 34.07 -12.52
CA TYR A 68 -3.10 35.29 -12.34
C TYR A 68 -1.61 34.98 -12.49
N GLN A 69 -0.88 35.81 -13.25
CA GLN A 69 0.57 35.62 -13.44
C GLN A 69 1.34 36.30 -12.29
N ALA A 70 1.59 35.54 -11.21
CA ALA A 70 2.43 35.99 -10.11
C ALA A 70 3.93 35.84 -10.45
N GLN A 71 4.77 36.75 -9.97
CA GLN A 71 6.17 36.91 -10.38
C GLN A 71 7.09 35.68 -10.22
N ARG A 72 6.76 34.75 -9.32
CA ARG A 72 7.59 33.56 -9.00
C ARG A 72 6.81 32.25 -8.86
N ASN A 73 5.48 32.29 -8.91
CA ASN A 73 4.60 31.17 -8.58
C ASN A 73 3.35 31.20 -9.47
N TYR A 74 2.55 30.13 -9.42
CA TYR A 74 1.33 30.01 -10.23
C TYR A 74 0.14 30.62 -9.50
N GLY A 75 -0.10 31.90 -9.78
CA GLY A 75 -1.13 32.72 -9.15
C GLY A 75 -2.56 32.45 -9.66
N PHE A 76 -3.54 32.78 -8.83
CA PHE A 76 -4.96 32.87 -9.19
C PHE A 76 -5.67 33.88 -8.29
N GLN A 77 -6.78 34.43 -8.78
CA GLN A 77 -7.58 35.42 -8.07
C GLN A 77 -8.99 34.89 -7.83
N ILE A 78 -9.45 34.97 -6.59
CA ILE A 78 -10.84 34.71 -6.19
C ILE A 78 -11.54 36.06 -6.11
N HIS A 79 -12.62 36.22 -6.86
CA HIS A 79 -13.40 37.45 -6.94
C HIS A 79 -14.69 37.26 -6.14
N THR A 80 -14.77 37.91 -4.98
CA THR A 80 -15.92 37.93 -4.06
C THR A 80 -16.61 39.29 -4.09
N GLN A 81 -17.75 39.42 -3.43
CA GLN A 81 -18.40 40.73 -3.24
C GLN A 81 -17.57 41.66 -2.32
N GLU A 82 -16.75 41.09 -1.44
CA GLU A 82 -15.88 41.83 -0.51
C GLU A 82 -14.57 42.32 -1.18
N GLY A 83 -14.09 41.64 -2.22
CA GLY A 83 -12.92 42.08 -2.97
C GLY A 83 -12.29 41.02 -3.88
N VAL A 84 -11.01 41.26 -4.25
CA VAL A 84 -10.23 40.33 -5.07
C VAL A 84 -9.07 39.77 -4.25
N HIS A 85 -9.17 38.50 -3.86
CA HIS A 85 -8.13 37.82 -3.10
C HIS A 85 -7.14 37.15 -4.06
N THR A 86 -5.92 37.68 -4.11
CA THR A 86 -4.85 37.12 -4.95
C THR A 86 -4.07 36.07 -4.17
N LEU A 87 -4.12 34.82 -4.64
CA LEU A 87 -3.45 33.67 -4.05
C LEU A 87 -2.43 33.09 -5.04
N SER A 88 -1.47 32.31 -4.57
CA SER A 88 -0.53 31.61 -5.45
C SER A 88 -0.07 30.26 -4.92
N ALA A 89 0.07 29.32 -5.84
CA ALA A 89 0.54 27.96 -5.60
C ALA A 89 1.95 27.73 -6.17
N MET A 90 2.70 26.81 -5.55
CA MET A 90 4.06 26.46 -5.99
C MET A 90 4.12 25.81 -7.37
N THR A 91 3.04 25.17 -7.84
CA THR A 91 2.98 24.51 -9.15
C THR A 91 1.65 24.77 -9.87
N ALA A 92 1.68 24.74 -11.21
CA ALA A 92 0.50 24.86 -12.06
C ALA A 92 -0.53 23.74 -11.82
N GLY A 93 -0.10 22.58 -11.33
CA GLY A 93 -0.99 21.48 -10.94
C GLY A 93 -1.77 21.81 -9.66
N ILE A 94 -1.07 22.30 -8.64
CA ILE A 94 -1.69 22.72 -7.38
C ILE A 94 -2.64 23.90 -7.63
N ARG A 95 -2.24 24.91 -8.43
CA ARG A 95 -3.12 26.03 -8.84
C ARG A 95 -4.43 25.53 -9.43
N ARG A 96 -4.37 24.75 -10.53
CA ARG A 96 -5.57 24.26 -11.22
C ARG A 96 -6.48 23.46 -10.30
N ASN A 97 -5.91 22.65 -9.41
CA ASN A 97 -6.69 21.86 -8.46
C ASN A 97 -7.35 22.71 -7.35
N TRP A 98 -6.74 23.82 -6.92
CA TRP A 98 -7.41 24.79 -6.04
C TRP A 98 -8.51 25.57 -6.75
N ILE A 99 -8.27 26.08 -7.97
CA ILE A 99 -9.30 26.76 -8.78
C ILE A 99 -10.52 25.84 -8.95
N GLN A 100 -10.30 24.59 -9.37
CA GLN A 100 -11.38 23.60 -9.52
C GLN A 100 -12.13 23.32 -8.21
N ALA A 101 -11.42 23.22 -7.08
CA ALA A 101 -12.05 22.97 -5.80
C ALA A 101 -12.88 24.16 -5.31
N VAL A 102 -12.40 25.40 -5.47
CA VAL A 102 -13.17 26.61 -5.17
C VAL A 102 -14.41 26.67 -6.06
N MET A 103 -14.25 26.61 -7.39
CA MET A 103 -15.38 26.65 -8.34
C MET A 103 -16.41 25.52 -8.14
N LYS A 104 -16.02 24.37 -7.58
CA LYS A 104 -16.95 23.27 -7.27
C LYS A 104 -17.82 23.56 -6.04
N ASN A 105 -17.33 24.32 -5.06
CA ASN A 105 -18.08 24.72 -3.87
C ASN A 105 -18.95 25.96 -4.11
N VAL A 106 -18.56 26.83 -5.05
CA VAL A 106 -19.33 28.00 -5.52
C VAL A 106 -20.53 27.59 -6.41
N ARG A 107 -21.31 26.58 -6.00
CA ARG A 107 -22.57 26.25 -6.66
C ARG A 107 -23.61 27.31 -6.30
N PRO A 108 -24.31 27.92 -7.27
CA PRO A 108 -25.41 28.82 -6.96
C PRO A 108 -26.56 28.02 -6.32
N SER A 109 -26.71 28.11 -5.01
CA SER A 109 -27.92 27.71 -4.29
C SER A 109 -29.05 28.67 -4.62
N THR A 110 -29.64 28.46 -5.79
CA THR A 110 -30.91 29.09 -6.18
C THR A 110 -31.75 28.06 -6.92
N ALA A 111 -32.26 27.08 -6.16
CA ALA A 111 -33.46 26.38 -6.58
C ALA A 111 -34.62 27.38 -6.58
N PRO A 112 -35.50 27.38 -7.59
CA PRO A 112 -36.71 28.20 -7.55
C PRO A 112 -37.65 27.62 -6.49
N ASP A 113 -37.93 28.41 -5.46
CA ASP A 113 -38.87 28.03 -4.40
C ASP A 113 -40.32 28.22 -4.91
N VAL A 114 -40.95 27.13 -5.35
CA VAL A 114 -42.31 27.11 -5.90
C VAL A 114 -43.30 26.74 -4.79
N ALA A 115 -43.41 27.59 -3.77
CA ALA A 115 -44.33 27.37 -2.66
C ALA A 115 -44.80 28.66 -1.92
N SER A 116 -44.95 29.81 -2.59
CA SER A 116 -45.76 30.91 -2.02
C SER A 116 -46.27 31.96 -3.02
N SER A 117 -47.50 31.80 -3.50
CA SER A 117 -48.48 32.90 -3.59
C SER A 117 -49.85 32.37 -4.03
N THR A 118 -50.87 32.55 -3.20
CA THR A 118 -52.28 32.40 -3.57
C THR A 118 -52.74 33.55 -4.49
N GLU A 119 -53.86 33.33 -5.16
CA GLU A 119 -54.64 34.30 -5.96
C GLU A 119 -55.00 35.55 -5.12
N ASP A 120 -55.40 36.73 -5.65
CA ASP A 120 -56.00 37.07 -6.94
C ASP A 120 -55.83 38.60 -7.25
N HIS A 121 -56.28 39.02 -8.44
CA HIS A 121 -56.74 40.36 -8.86
C HIS A 121 -55.73 41.44 -9.31
N GLY A 122 -55.68 41.64 -10.64
CA GLY A 122 -56.28 42.86 -11.20
C GLY A 122 -55.38 43.93 -11.86
N SER A 123 -55.70 44.21 -13.14
CA SER A 123 -55.60 45.51 -13.83
C SER A 123 -54.31 45.92 -14.60
N PHE A 124 -54.46 45.92 -15.93
CA PHE A 124 -54.09 46.99 -16.87
C PHE A 124 -52.66 47.62 -16.91
N SER A 125 -51.90 47.16 -17.92
CA SER A 125 -51.50 47.94 -19.12
C SER A 125 -50.36 48.98 -19.11
N THR A 126 -49.58 48.93 -20.20
CA THR A 126 -48.73 50.00 -20.83
C THR A 126 -47.48 50.44 -20.03
N LEU A 127 -46.27 50.49 -20.60
CA LEU A 127 -45.89 51.25 -21.80
C LEU A 127 -44.64 50.70 -22.52
N GLU A 128 -44.54 51.08 -23.80
CA GLU A 128 -43.49 51.04 -24.84
C GLU A 128 -41.99 50.87 -24.45
N GLY A 129 -41.13 50.33 -25.34
CA GLY A 129 -41.37 49.80 -26.69
C GLY A 129 -40.13 49.78 -27.60
N LEU A 130 -40.34 49.41 -28.89
CA LEU A 130 -39.45 49.58 -30.06
C LEU A 130 -38.08 48.84 -30.03
N VAL A 131 -37.58 48.14 -31.07
CA VAL A 131 -37.92 48.03 -32.51
C VAL A 131 -37.73 46.58 -33.01
N ARG A 132 -38.61 46.11 -33.91
CA ARG A 132 -38.37 45.03 -34.88
C ARG A 132 -38.41 45.64 -36.30
N PRO A 133 -37.60 45.18 -37.26
CA PRO A 133 -38.13 44.30 -38.31
C PRO A 133 -37.14 43.15 -38.64
N ASP A 134 -37.49 41.92 -39.00
CA ASP A 134 -38.63 41.36 -39.78
C ASP A 134 -38.58 41.68 -41.27
N VAL A 135 -38.12 40.72 -42.09
CA VAL A 135 -38.64 40.37 -43.44
C VAL A 135 -38.26 38.90 -43.68
N ALA A 136 -39.14 38.15 -44.34
CA ALA A 136 -39.03 36.70 -44.54
C ALA A 136 -38.74 36.31 -46.01
N GLN A 137 -38.62 34.99 -46.20
CA GLN A 137 -38.96 34.18 -47.39
C GLN A 137 -37.84 33.55 -48.23
N ASP A 138 -38.13 32.28 -48.50
CA ASP A 138 -37.85 31.43 -49.65
C ASP A 138 -36.44 30.88 -49.94
N SER A 139 -36.40 29.54 -49.94
CA SER A 139 -35.48 28.72 -50.75
C SER A 139 -36.05 28.61 -52.18
N PRO A 140 -35.23 28.41 -53.22
CA PRO A 140 -34.89 27.02 -53.55
C PRO A 140 -33.48 26.77 -54.14
N SER A 141 -33.01 25.54 -53.89
CA SER A 141 -32.23 24.62 -54.74
C SER A 141 -31.27 25.12 -55.85
N SER A 142 -30.04 24.58 -55.76
CA SER A 142 -29.24 23.95 -56.84
C SER A 142 -28.10 24.68 -57.58
N GLU A 143 -26.94 24.02 -57.44
CA GLU A 143 -25.90 23.70 -58.42
C GLU A 143 -24.73 24.64 -58.80
N ALA A 144 -23.54 24.00 -58.68
CA ALA A 144 -22.36 24.07 -59.55
C ALA A 144 -21.33 25.20 -59.42
N SER A 145 -20.22 24.84 -58.75
CA SER A 145 -18.84 25.32 -58.99
C SER A 145 -18.52 26.77 -58.53
N SER A 146 -17.27 27.17 -58.24
CA SER A 146 -15.98 26.46 -58.29
C SER A 146 -15.00 26.98 -57.23
N VAL A 147 -14.44 26.07 -56.43
CA VAL A 147 -13.09 26.06 -55.84
C VAL A 147 -12.26 27.37 -55.85
N GLU A 148 -12.08 28.00 -54.69
CA GLU A 148 -10.73 28.22 -54.12
C GLU A 148 -10.71 28.49 -52.59
N ARG A 149 -9.83 27.74 -51.91
CA ARG A 149 -9.26 27.86 -50.53
C ARG A 149 -10.14 27.72 -49.26
N GLU A 150 -9.75 26.70 -48.47
CA GLU A 150 -10.06 26.35 -47.06
C GLU A 150 -11.53 26.01 -46.73
N PRO A 151 -11.83 24.89 -46.04
CA PRO A 151 -11.32 24.55 -44.69
C PRO A 151 -10.81 23.06 -44.61
N THR A 152 -10.70 22.31 -43.49
CA THR A 152 -11.26 22.40 -42.13
C THR A 152 -10.44 21.65 -41.04
N THR A 153 -10.74 21.97 -39.78
CA THR A 153 -10.41 21.30 -38.50
C THR A 153 -10.15 19.78 -38.50
N ARG A 154 -9.13 19.36 -37.74
CA ARG A 154 -9.03 18.00 -37.16
C ARG A 154 -9.22 18.03 -35.64
N ARG A 155 -10.15 17.20 -35.17
CA ARG A 155 -10.43 16.95 -33.75
C ARG A 155 -9.22 16.26 -33.08
N PRO A 156 -8.74 16.72 -31.91
CA PRO A 156 -7.90 15.88 -31.04
C PRO A 156 -8.75 14.76 -30.43
N LEU A 157 -8.29 13.52 -30.54
CA LEU A 157 -8.93 12.40 -29.84
C LEU A 157 -8.56 12.43 -28.36
N LYS A 158 -9.59 12.51 -27.51
CA LYS A 158 -9.74 11.84 -26.20
C LYS A 158 -8.43 11.36 -25.57
N THR A 159 -7.76 12.26 -24.84
CA THR A 159 -6.63 11.90 -23.97
C THR A 159 -7.06 10.86 -22.93
N PHE A 160 -6.25 9.83 -22.81
CA PHE A 160 -6.33 8.76 -21.83
C PHE A 160 -6.32 9.33 -20.40
N ASP A 161 -7.28 8.91 -19.59
CA ASP A 161 -7.43 9.40 -18.21
C ASP A 161 -6.56 8.56 -17.26
N TRP A 162 -5.68 9.23 -16.51
CA TRP A 162 -4.79 8.62 -15.52
C TRP A 162 -5.41 8.54 -14.12
N ALA A 163 -6.68 8.95 -13.95
CA ALA A 163 -7.34 9.02 -12.64
C ALA A 163 -7.54 7.65 -11.94
N GLU A 164 -7.78 6.57 -12.71
CA GLU A 164 -8.17 5.25 -12.15
C GLU A 164 -7.04 4.50 -11.41
N PHE A 165 -5.76 4.89 -11.58
CA PHE A 165 -4.61 4.15 -11.03
C PHE A 165 -3.93 4.80 -9.81
N ARG A 166 -4.41 5.95 -9.32
CA ARG A 166 -3.78 6.66 -8.19
C ARG A 166 -3.68 5.84 -6.89
N PRO A 167 -4.70 5.06 -6.45
CA PRO A 167 -4.60 4.28 -5.22
C PRO A 167 -3.49 3.22 -5.29
N ILE A 168 -3.37 2.55 -6.44
CA ILE A 168 -2.41 1.44 -6.65
C ILE A 168 -0.98 1.99 -6.75
N ALA A 169 -0.78 3.10 -7.47
CA ALA A 169 0.53 3.74 -7.56
C ALA A 169 1.02 4.27 -6.20
N GLN A 170 0.11 4.75 -5.35
CA GLN A 170 0.43 5.25 -4.01
C GLN A 170 0.73 4.09 -3.03
N ALA A 171 -0.04 3.01 -3.07
CA ALA A 171 0.24 1.80 -2.28
C ALA A 171 1.60 1.18 -2.64
N LEU A 172 1.93 1.05 -3.94
CA LEU A 172 3.23 0.56 -4.40
C LEU A 172 4.39 1.52 -4.11
N ALA A 173 4.13 2.81 -3.86
CA ALA A 173 5.15 3.76 -3.40
C ALA A 173 5.39 3.62 -1.89
N GLN A 174 4.33 3.44 -1.10
CA GLN A 174 4.41 3.19 0.34
C GLN A 174 5.08 1.85 0.65
N GLN A 175 4.76 0.79 -0.10
CA GLN A 175 5.42 -0.51 0.05
C GLN A 175 6.94 -0.41 -0.17
N ARG A 176 7.38 0.26 -1.25
CA ARG A 176 8.82 0.46 -1.49
C ARG A 176 9.51 1.32 -0.44
N ALA A 177 8.80 2.27 0.19
CA ALA A 177 9.34 3.06 1.29
C ALA A 177 9.54 2.19 2.54
N GLN A 178 8.55 1.36 2.91
CA GLN A 178 8.63 0.44 4.04
C GLN A 178 9.68 -0.66 3.85
N GLU A 179 9.78 -1.24 2.64
CA GLU A 179 10.83 -2.20 2.29
C GLU A 179 12.24 -1.56 2.36
N ALA A 180 12.38 -0.30 1.94
CA ALA A 180 13.65 0.43 2.04
C ALA A 180 14.04 0.75 3.49
N GLU A 181 13.10 1.17 4.35
CA GLU A 181 13.37 1.44 5.77
C GLU A 181 13.70 0.16 6.55
N SER A 182 12.98 -0.94 6.28
CA SER A 182 13.25 -2.26 6.88
C SER A 182 14.66 -2.76 6.56
N LEU A 183 15.08 -2.72 5.29
CA LEU A 183 16.41 -3.18 4.86
C LEU A 183 17.55 -2.27 5.37
N GLN A 184 17.29 -0.99 5.58
CA GLN A 184 18.31 -0.02 6.00
C GLN A 184 18.56 -0.02 7.52
N ALA A 185 17.56 -0.42 8.33
CA ALA A 185 17.74 -0.63 9.76
C ALA A 185 18.63 -1.85 10.04
N ASP A 186 18.29 -3.00 9.46
CA ASP A 186 18.87 -4.31 9.80
C ASP A 186 20.34 -4.42 9.33
N LEU A 187 20.63 -4.03 8.09
CA LEU A 187 21.99 -4.01 7.54
C LEU A 187 22.89 -3.02 8.29
N GLY A 188 22.34 -1.89 8.72
CA GLY A 188 23.04 -0.84 9.47
C GLY A 188 23.45 -1.25 10.88
N GLU A 189 22.63 -2.05 11.58
CA GLU A 189 23.02 -2.61 12.88
C GLU A 189 24.00 -3.76 12.75
N LEU A 190 23.78 -4.69 11.79
CA LEU A 190 24.66 -5.83 11.55
C LEU A 190 26.09 -5.38 11.22
N GLU A 191 26.26 -4.37 10.37
CA GLU A 191 27.60 -3.88 10.01
C GLU A 191 28.28 -3.09 11.15
N ARG A 192 27.51 -2.34 11.96
CA ARG A 192 28.05 -1.71 13.18
C ARG A 192 28.42 -2.75 14.24
N SER A 193 27.69 -3.86 14.32
CA SER A 193 28.00 -4.99 15.22
C SER A 193 29.28 -5.68 14.77
N ARG A 194 29.39 -6.02 13.48
CA ARG A 194 30.61 -6.59 12.87
C ARG A 194 31.85 -5.71 13.07
N ARG A 195 31.74 -4.37 12.94
CA ARG A 195 32.86 -3.43 13.23
C ARG A 195 33.16 -3.24 14.73
N ARG A 196 32.33 -3.74 15.65
CA ARG A 196 32.68 -3.90 17.08
C ARG A 196 33.35 -5.26 17.31
N GLU A 197 32.83 -6.32 16.70
CA GLU A 197 33.38 -7.68 16.70
C GLU A 197 34.83 -7.71 16.19
N GLU A 198 35.09 -7.12 15.02
CA GLU A 198 36.42 -6.99 14.42
C GLU A 198 37.39 -6.18 15.29
N ARG A 199 36.91 -5.23 16.10
CA ARG A 199 37.75 -4.51 17.06
C ARG A 199 38.04 -5.37 18.30
N ARG A 200 37.04 -6.08 18.83
CA ARG A 200 37.23 -6.98 19.98
C ARG A 200 38.26 -8.06 19.66
N LYS A 201 38.14 -8.71 18.50
CA LYS A 201 39.12 -9.72 18.03
C LYS A 201 40.53 -9.17 17.82
N ARG A 202 40.68 -7.88 17.44
CA ARG A 202 42.01 -7.24 17.37
C ARG A 202 42.61 -6.98 18.75
N TYR A 203 41.82 -6.55 19.73
CA TYR A 203 42.28 -6.45 21.11
C TYR A 203 42.62 -7.82 21.70
N GLU A 204 41.75 -8.81 21.50
CA GLU A 204 41.93 -10.20 21.91
C GLU A 204 43.20 -10.82 21.30
N SER A 205 43.48 -10.59 20.01
CA SER A 205 44.75 -11.02 19.37
C SER A 205 46.01 -10.36 19.93
N VAL A 206 45.88 -9.28 20.71
CA VAL A 206 46.98 -8.54 21.36
C VAL A 206 47.05 -8.86 22.86
N THR A 207 45.96 -9.32 23.49
CA THR A 207 45.92 -9.66 24.93
C THR A 207 45.98 -11.15 25.25
N SER A 208 45.54 -12.03 24.34
CA SER A 208 45.38 -13.47 24.60
C SER A 208 46.68 -14.30 24.53
N THR A 209 47.85 -13.65 24.65
CA THR A 209 49.11 -14.34 25.00
C THR A 209 49.38 -14.41 26.51
N SER A 210 48.48 -13.93 27.38
CA SER A 210 48.71 -13.95 28.84
C SER A 210 47.44 -13.98 29.71
N ALA A 211 46.47 -14.85 29.44
CA ALA A 211 45.52 -15.34 30.45
C ALA A 211 44.69 -16.53 29.93
N GLU A 212 44.99 -17.75 30.37
CA GLU A 212 44.01 -18.82 30.68
C GLU A 212 44.72 -20.11 31.15
N HIS A 213 44.93 -20.22 32.47
CA HIS A 213 45.16 -21.51 33.14
C HIS A 213 44.65 -21.44 34.59
N ALA A 214 43.34 -21.65 34.74
CA ALA A 214 42.57 -22.06 35.94
C ALA A 214 41.10 -21.71 35.67
N SER A 215 40.08 -22.52 35.97
CA SER A 215 40.01 -23.92 36.43
C SER A 215 38.53 -24.29 36.52
N VAL A 216 38.14 -25.54 36.28
CA VAL A 216 37.14 -26.34 37.04
C VAL A 216 36.91 -27.69 36.35
N ASP A 217 36.81 -28.73 37.16
CA ASP A 217 36.74 -30.15 36.79
C ASP A 217 35.31 -30.71 36.66
N GLU A 218 35.24 -31.98 36.22
CA GLU A 218 34.14 -32.96 36.33
C GLU A 218 32.81 -32.73 35.58
N ALA A 219 32.50 -33.64 34.64
CA ALA A 219 31.72 -34.87 34.96
C ALA A 219 31.60 -35.80 33.73
N GLY A 220 32.00 -37.07 33.88
CA GLY A 220 32.30 -37.96 32.75
C GLY A 220 31.15 -38.67 32.03
N ARG A 221 31.54 -39.40 30.98
CA ARG A 221 31.01 -40.73 30.60
C ARG A 221 31.96 -41.43 29.63
N THR A 222 32.14 -42.73 29.82
CA THR A 222 32.89 -43.63 28.93
C THR A 222 32.01 -44.15 27.79
N ASP A 223 32.59 -44.43 26.61
CA ASP A 223 32.74 -45.81 26.09
C ASP A 223 33.35 -45.89 24.66
N CYS A 224 34.27 -46.85 24.51
CA CYS A 224 34.56 -47.70 23.33
C CYS A 224 35.10 -47.17 21.97
N GLU A 225 36.42 -47.36 21.81
CA GLU A 225 37.10 -48.20 20.79
C GLU A 225 37.36 -47.81 19.30
N SER A 226 38.61 -48.14 18.92
CA SER A 226 39.12 -48.61 17.60
C SER A 226 39.53 -47.61 16.50
N GLY A 227 40.83 -47.65 16.14
CA GLY A 227 41.37 -47.07 14.90
C GLY A 227 42.86 -46.68 14.97
N GLU A 228 43.79 -47.64 14.86
CA GLU A 228 45.23 -47.35 14.72
C GLU A 228 45.57 -46.79 13.32
N GLY A 229 46.48 -45.80 13.24
CA GLY A 229 47.11 -45.43 11.97
C GLY A 229 47.87 -44.09 11.95
N HIS A 230 49.20 -44.16 11.94
CA HIS A 230 50.16 -43.07 11.66
C HIS A 230 50.19 -41.85 12.62
N LEU A 231 51.20 -41.84 13.50
CA LEU A 231 51.66 -40.67 14.24
C LEU A 231 52.87 -40.06 13.54
N ASP A 232 52.67 -38.94 12.83
CA ASP A 232 53.76 -37.98 12.62
C ASP A 232 54.05 -37.22 13.93
N PRO A 233 55.29 -36.76 14.18
CA PRO A 233 55.60 -36.04 15.42
C PRO A 233 54.92 -34.67 15.44
N PRO A 234 54.31 -34.24 16.57
CA PRO A 234 53.75 -32.90 16.67
C PRO A 234 54.86 -31.85 16.55
N GLY A 235 54.66 -30.88 15.65
CA GLY A 235 55.57 -29.74 15.51
C GLY A 235 55.66 -28.93 16.82
N PRO A 236 56.82 -28.31 17.12
CA PRO A 236 57.05 -27.68 18.41
C PRO A 236 56.05 -26.56 18.68
N THR A 237 55.41 -26.62 19.84
CA THR A 237 54.44 -25.62 20.28
C THR A 237 55.09 -24.24 20.39
N SER A 238 54.28 -23.16 20.34
CA SER A 238 54.78 -21.78 20.38
C SER A 238 55.67 -21.51 21.61
N LEU A 239 55.46 -22.25 22.70
CA LEU A 239 56.17 -22.13 23.97
C LEU A 239 57.60 -22.70 23.88
N GLU A 240 57.83 -23.79 23.14
CA GLU A 240 59.18 -24.27 22.85
C GLU A 240 59.99 -23.29 21.99
N ARG A 241 59.33 -22.61 21.04
CA ARG A 241 60.00 -21.58 20.22
C ARG A 241 60.45 -20.41 21.09
N GLN A 242 59.64 -20.01 22.06
CA GLN A 242 59.98 -18.96 23.03
C GLN A 242 61.17 -19.37 23.92
N GLN A 243 61.14 -20.58 24.49
CA GLN A 243 62.23 -21.10 25.33
C GLN A 243 63.55 -21.20 24.57
N ARG A 244 63.53 -21.65 23.30
CA ARG A 244 64.73 -21.69 22.45
C ARG A 244 65.30 -20.30 22.16
N VAL A 245 64.47 -19.26 22.11
CA VAL A 245 64.94 -17.86 21.95
C VAL A 245 65.59 -17.36 23.25
N GLU A 246 65.00 -17.64 24.41
CA GLU A 246 65.59 -17.30 25.71
C GLU A 246 66.92 -18.04 25.94
N GLU A 247 66.98 -19.35 25.63
CA GLU A 247 68.21 -20.14 25.73
C GLU A 247 69.31 -19.62 24.78
N VAL A 248 68.95 -19.16 23.57
CA VAL A 248 69.89 -18.52 22.64
C VAL A 248 70.38 -17.17 23.18
N ILE A 249 69.52 -16.37 23.83
CA ILE A 249 69.92 -15.11 24.49
C ILE A 249 70.87 -15.40 25.66
N GLU A 250 70.57 -16.40 26.49
CA GLU A 250 71.42 -16.78 27.62
C GLU A 250 72.77 -17.36 27.16
N GLN A 251 72.80 -18.13 26.06
CA GLN A 251 74.04 -18.54 25.40
C GLN A 251 74.87 -17.36 24.89
N HIS A 252 74.24 -16.37 24.25
CA HIS A 252 74.93 -15.15 23.81
C HIS A 252 75.50 -14.36 25.01
N TRP A 253 74.76 -14.27 26.13
CA TRP A 253 75.28 -13.64 27.35
C TRP A 253 76.49 -14.40 27.91
N ARG A 254 76.39 -15.73 28.06
CA ARG A 254 77.54 -16.57 28.48
C ARG A 254 78.72 -16.51 27.50
N GLN A 255 78.48 -16.16 26.23
CA GLN A 255 79.54 -15.95 25.24
C GLN A 255 80.19 -14.56 25.35
N VAL A 256 79.46 -13.54 25.82
CA VAL A 256 80.03 -12.26 26.24
C VAL A 256 80.82 -12.41 27.56
N GLU A 257 80.32 -13.18 28.53
CA GLU A 257 81.08 -13.48 29.77
C GLU A 257 82.36 -14.28 29.51
N LYS A 258 82.37 -15.12 28.47
CA LYS A 258 83.53 -15.92 28.05
C LYS A 258 84.43 -15.23 27.01
N THR A 259 84.09 -14.06 26.48
CA THR A 259 85.02 -13.33 25.62
C THR A 259 86.13 -12.75 26.51
N PRO A 260 87.41 -13.12 26.31
CA PRO A 260 88.48 -12.54 27.11
C PRO A 260 88.53 -11.04 26.85
N LEU A 261 88.45 -10.21 27.90
CA LEU A 261 88.80 -8.80 27.76
C LEU A 261 90.22 -8.72 27.21
N ARG A 262 90.36 -8.06 26.06
CA ARG A 262 91.63 -7.95 25.34
C ARG A 262 92.68 -7.31 26.26
N GLU A 263 93.75 -8.04 26.54
CA GLU A 263 94.71 -7.74 27.62
C GLU A 263 95.68 -6.57 27.30
N GLU A 264 95.33 -5.76 26.30
CA GLU A 264 96.17 -4.72 25.68
C GLU A 264 96.11 -3.37 26.42
N ARG A 265 96.20 -3.41 27.75
CA ARG A 265 96.68 -2.27 28.59
C ARG A 265 97.04 -2.66 30.03
N ARG A 266 97.70 -3.81 30.24
CA ARG A 266 98.47 -4.02 31.48
C ARG A 266 99.66 -3.06 31.50
N VAL A 267 99.51 -1.90 32.12
CA VAL A 267 100.64 -1.05 32.53
C VAL A 267 101.34 -1.75 33.69
N PRO A 268 102.66 -2.06 33.61
CA PRO A 268 103.40 -2.54 34.76
C PRO A 268 103.50 -1.42 35.80
N LEU A 269 102.66 -1.46 36.83
CA LEU A 269 102.82 -0.60 38.00
C LEU A 269 104.07 -1.07 38.78
N PRO A 270 105.05 -0.19 39.05
CA PRO A 270 106.24 -0.57 39.80
C PRO A 270 105.87 -1.03 41.21
N THR A 271 106.41 -2.17 41.64
CA THR A 271 106.33 -2.59 43.05
C THR A 271 107.27 -1.73 43.90
N ALA A 272 106.83 -0.50 44.21
CA ALA A 272 107.46 0.39 45.15
C ALA A 272 106.37 0.88 46.12
N VAL A 273 106.15 0.12 47.19
CA VAL A 273 105.18 0.48 48.24
C VAL A 273 105.66 1.75 48.93
N GLN A 274 105.07 2.89 48.58
CA GLN A 274 105.06 4.06 49.46
C GLN A 274 103.90 3.88 50.44
N PRO A 275 104.10 3.98 51.76
CA PRO A 275 103.06 3.70 52.77
C PRO A 275 101.91 4.71 52.79
N THR A 276 101.92 5.72 51.92
CA THR A 276 100.90 6.78 51.85
C THR A 276 99.73 6.41 50.95
N GLU A 277 99.98 5.83 49.76
CA GLU A 277 98.92 5.47 48.80
C GLU A 277 98.07 4.28 49.27
N THR A 278 98.66 3.37 50.06
CA THR A 278 97.91 2.28 50.72
C THR A 278 96.92 2.81 51.75
N ALA A 279 97.28 3.87 52.49
CA ALA A 279 96.40 4.48 53.48
C ALA A 279 95.23 5.23 52.82
N GLU A 280 95.45 5.85 51.66
CA GLU A 280 94.38 6.49 50.87
C GLU A 280 93.38 5.44 50.32
N LEU A 281 93.87 4.29 49.84
CA LEU A 281 93.00 3.18 49.43
C LEU A 281 92.23 2.57 50.62
N GLU A 282 92.88 2.38 51.77
CA GLU A 282 92.22 1.90 52.99
C GLU A 282 91.13 2.89 53.46
N GLN A 283 91.40 4.19 53.41
CA GLN A 283 90.43 5.22 53.75
C GLN A 283 89.25 5.28 52.77
N LEU A 284 89.49 5.09 51.46
CA LEU A 284 88.43 4.98 50.47
C LEU A 284 87.58 3.72 50.69
N LEU A 285 88.20 2.59 51.05
CA LEU A 285 87.50 1.34 51.32
C LEU A 285 86.67 1.44 52.61
N GLU A 286 87.16 2.15 53.63
CA GLU A 286 86.39 2.45 54.84
C GLU A 286 85.21 3.39 54.56
N ASN A 287 85.39 4.41 53.71
CA ASN A 287 84.29 5.26 53.23
C ASN A 287 83.22 4.45 52.48
N TYR A 288 83.61 3.45 51.68
CA TYR A 288 82.67 2.55 51.01
C TYR A 288 81.96 1.61 52.00
N LYS A 289 82.62 1.12 53.05
CA LYS A 289 81.94 0.36 54.13
C LYS A 289 80.92 1.22 54.84
N GLN A 290 81.29 2.44 55.25
CA GLN A 290 80.38 3.37 55.90
C GLN A 290 79.17 3.67 55.00
N GLY A 291 79.37 3.93 53.71
CA GLY A 291 78.28 4.13 52.76
C GLY A 291 77.37 2.91 52.58
N ILE A 292 77.92 1.70 52.67
CA ILE A 292 77.15 0.45 52.66
C ILE A 292 76.34 0.27 53.96
N ASP A 293 76.91 0.62 55.11
CA ASP A 293 76.24 0.52 56.41
C ASP A 293 75.16 1.62 56.58
N ASP A 294 75.39 2.83 56.06
CA ASP A 294 74.38 3.88 55.93
C ASP A 294 73.22 3.44 55.01
N LEU A 295 73.52 2.75 53.90
CA LEU A 295 72.52 2.17 53.01
C LEU A 295 71.71 1.04 53.69
N LYS A 296 72.34 0.19 54.51
CA LYS A 296 71.62 -0.81 55.32
C LYS A 296 70.68 -0.13 56.33
N ALA A 297 71.15 0.88 57.05
CA ALA A 297 70.33 1.64 58.00
C ALA A 297 69.15 2.33 57.31
N GLN A 298 69.34 2.87 56.11
CA GLN A 298 68.24 3.42 55.29
C GLN A 298 67.25 2.34 54.83
N LEU A 299 67.73 1.15 54.45
CA LEU A 299 66.87 0.02 54.07
C LEU A 299 66.06 -0.50 55.26
N GLU A 300 66.68 -0.64 56.43
CA GLU A 300 65.99 -1.02 57.69
C GLU A 300 64.94 0.03 58.08
N SER A 301 65.26 1.32 57.97
CA SER A 301 64.31 2.42 58.21
C SER A 301 63.12 2.37 57.24
N CYS A 302 63.38 2.15 55.94
CA CYS A 302 62.35 2.00 54.92
C CYS A 302 61.46 0.76 55.19
N HIS A 303 62.06 -0.36 55.60
CA HIS A 303 61.34 -1.57 55.97
C HIS A 303 60.43 -1.35 57.19
N GLN A 304 60.94 -0.66 58.23
CA GLN A 304 60.14 -0.33 59.42
C GLN A 304 58.96 0.60 59.07
N GLN A 305 59.17 1.63 58.25
CA GLN A 305 58.09 2.51 57.77
C GLN A 305 57.02 1.74 56.97
N LEU A 306 57.42 0.74 56.17
CA LEU A 306 56.48 -0.13 55.46
C LEU A 306 55.64 -1.00 56.41
N LEU A 307 56.25 -1.55 57.46
CA LEU A 307 55.54 -2.30 58.50
C LEU A 307 54.53 -1.42 59.26
N ASP A 308 54.95 -0.22 59.66
CA ASP A 308 54.10 0.74 60.38
C ASP A 308 52.93 1.23 59.51
N SER A 309 53.18 1.49 58.22
CA SER A 309 52.14 1.85 57.23
C SER A 309 51.14 0.71 57.00
N ASN A 310 51.62 -0.55 56.92
CA ASN A 310 50.76 -1.72 56.76
C ASN A 310 49.88 -1.94 58.01
N LYS A 311 50.44 -1.78 59.21
CA LYS A 311 49.68 -1.82 60.47
C LYS A 311 48.60 -0.74 60.51
N HIS A 312 48.94 0.51 60.15
CA HIS A 312 47.97 1.60 60.10
C HIS A 312 46.83 1.33 59.10
N LYS A 313 47.13 0.74 57.94
CA LYS A 313 46.12 0.29 56.98
C LYS A 313 45.16 -0.74 57.60
N GLN A 314 45.69 -1.74 58.31
CA GLN A 314 44.87 -2.78 58.96
C GLN A 314 43.95 -2.19 60.04
N ASP A 315 44.45 -1.24 60.83
CA ASP A 315 43.65 -0.51 61.83
C ASP A 315 42.51 0.29 61.18
N LEU A 316 42.76 0.95 60.04
CA LEU A 316 41.71 1.65 59.26
C LEU A 316 40.67 0.67 58.69
N GLU A 317 41.10 -0.46 58.12
CA GLU A 317 40.16 -1.46 57.59
C GLU A 317 39.27 -2.07 58.69
N LEU A 318 39.79 -2.20 59.91
CA LEU A 318 39.00 -2.64 61.06
C LEU A 318 37.98 -1.56 61.47
N GLN A 319 38.41 -0.30 61.58
CA GLN A 319 37.51 0.82 61.88
C GLN A 319 36.40 0.97 60.85
N LEU A 320 36.70 0.81 59.56
CA LEU A 320 35.72 0.87 58.48
C LEU A 320 34.68 -0.26 58.59
N ARG A 321 35.12 -1.49 58.88
CA ARG A 321 34.22 -2.63 59.11
C ARG A 321 33.26 -2.36 60.28
N THR A 322 33.77 -1.94 61.44
CA THR A 322 32.92 -1.65 62.60
C THR A 322 32.06 -0.38 62.42
N ALA A 323 32.39 0.52 61.49
CA ALA A 323 31.52 1.63 61.11
C ALA A 323 30.35 1.15 60.24
N VAL A 324 30.63 0.28 59.25
CA VAL A 324 29.61 -0.33 58.37
C VAL A 324 28.65 -1.22 59.15
N GLU A 325 29.14 -2.01 60.11
CA GLU A 325 28.30 -2.82 61.01
C GLU A 325 27.33 -1.94 61.81
N ARG A 326 27.81 -0.83 62.40
CA ARG A 326 26.94 0.13 63.13
C ARG A 326 25.92 0.82 62.23
N GLU A 327 26.30 1.19 61.01
CA GLU A 327 25.35 1.71 59.99
C GLU A 327 24.25 0.68 59.70
N HIS A 328 24.61 -0.60 59.54
CA HIS A 328 23.67 -1.69 59.27
C HIS A 328 22.70 -1.94 60.45
N ASP A 329 23.21 -1.93 61.68
CA ASP A 329 22.40 -2.05 62.90
C ASP A 329 21.44 -0.87 63.07
N VAL A 330 21.93 0.37 62.86
CA VAL A 330 21.09 1.58 62.92
C VAL A 330 20.01 1.56 61.84
N ARG A 331 20.34 1.13 60.61
CA ARG A 331 19.38 1.01 59.50
C ARG A 331 18.30 -0.04 59.76
N THR A 332 18.58 -1.03 60.60
CA THR A 332 17.61 -2.06 61.04
C THR A 332 16.66 -1.53 62.12
N GLY A 333 17.08 -0.53 62.91
CA GLY A 333 16.29 0.05 64.01
C GLY A 333 15.18 1.03 63.58
N TYR A 334 15.29 1.65 62.40
CA TYR A 334 14.34 2.67 61.93
C TYR A 334 13.47 2.15 60.77
N ILE A 335 12.34 1.53 61.14
CA ILE A 335 11.30 0.94 60.26
C ILE A 335 11.81 -0.30 59.51
N SER A 336 11.30 -1.49 59.88
CA SER A 336 11.67 -2.72 59.18
C SER A 336 11.21 -2.69 57.71
N PRO A 337 12.00 -3.21 56.75
CA PRO A 337 11.59 -3.32 55.35
C PRO A 337 10.23 -4.01 55.18
N ALA A 338 9.99 -5.07 55.96
CA ALA A 338 8.73 -5.83 56.00
C ALA A 338 7.51 -5.07 56.58
N THR A 339 7.70 -3.85 57.09
CA THR A 339 6.60 -2.91 57.42
C THR A 339 6.36 -1.94 56.26
N CYS A 340 7.43 -1.50 55.59
CA CYS A 340 7.40 -0.59 54.45
C CYS A 340 6.77 -1.26 53.21
N GLU A 341 7.24 -2.46 52.86
CA GLU A 341 6.71 -3.32 51.79
C GLU A 341 5.21 -3.60 51.98
N ARG A 342 4.78 -3.81 53.23
CA ARG A 342 3.38 -4.07 53.60
C ARG A 342 2.50 -2.84 53.44
N GLY A 343 3.06 -1.65 53.66
CA GLY A 343 2.39 -0.37 53.40
C GLY A 343 2.20 -0.11 51.91
N PHE A 344 3.22 -0.40 51.09
CA PHE A 344 3.12 -0.31 49.64
C PHE A 344 2.14 -1.33 49.06
N ALA A 345 2.23 -2.61 49.45
CA ALA A 345 1.29 -3.64 49.00
C ALA A 345 -0.17 -3.30 49.35
N ALA A 346 -0.44 -2.80 50.56
CA ALA A 346 -1.79 -2.37 50.94
C ALA A 346 -2.30 -1.15 50.15
N MET A 347 -1.40 -0.27 49.70
CA MET A 347 -1.70 0.88 48.84
C MET A 347 -1.93 0.45 47.39
N GLU A 348 -1.10 -0.43 46.86
CA GLU A 348 -1.25 -1.06 45.54
C GLU A 348 -2.57 -1.85 45.45
N ASP A 349 -2.88 -2.69 46.43
CA ASP A 349 -4.18 -3.38 46.54
C ASP A 349 -5.37 -2.41 46.58
N SER A 350 -5.19 -1.24 47.19
CA SER A 350 -6.24 -0.21 47.29
C SER A 350 -6.44 0.48 45.92
N HIS A 351 -5.36 0.85 45.24
CA HIS A 351 -5.43 1.43 43.90
C HIS A 351 -5.95 0.43 42.87
N GLN A 352 -5.54 -0.84 42.95
CA GLN A 352 -6.07 -1.91 42.10
C GLN A 352 -7.57 -2.06 42.29
N ARG A 353 -8.06 -2.12 43.54
CA ARG A 353 -9.51 -2.14 43.84
C ARG A 353 -10.27 -0.94 43.28
N VAL A 354 -9.68 0.27 43.30
CA VAL A 354 -10.28 1.47 42.70
C VAL A 354 -10.31 1.38 41.16
N ILE A 355 -9.25 0.89 40.53
CA ILE A 355 -9.18 0.65 39.08
C ILE A 355 -10.23 -0.40 38.67
N ASP A 356 -10.31 -1.53 39.38
CA ASP A 356 -11.28 -2.58 39.13
C ASP A 356 -12.73 -2.07 39.32
N GLU A 357 -12.97 -1.16 40.27
CA GLU A 357 -14.29 -0.55 40.45
C GLU A 357 -14.62 0.45 39.34
N LEU A 358 -13.64 1.23 38.88
CA LEU A 358 -13.81 2.16 37.75
C LEU A 358 -14.09 1.38 36.45
N GLN A 359 -13.34 0.31 36.19
CA GLN A 359 -13.59 -0.61 35.08
C GLN A 359 -14.98 -1.26 35.17
N ARG A 360 -15.37 -1.75 36.36
CA ARG A 360 -16.73 -2.28 36.59
C ARG A 360 -17.83 -1.22 36.47
N LYS A 361 -17.56 0.07 36.71
CA LYS A 361 -18.51 1.18 36.47
C LYS A 361 -18.64 1.43 34.97
N HIS A 362 -17.52 1.60 34.28
CA HIS A 362 -17.50 1.78 32.84
C HIS A 362 -18.18 0.63 32.08
N GLN A 363 -17.92 -0.62 32.47
CA GLN A 363 -18.57 -1.79 31.86
C GLN A 363 -20.10 -1.75 32.02
N ARG A 364 -20.61 -1.42 33.22
CA ARG A 364 -22.05 -1.25 33.45
C ARG A 364 -22.64 -0.04 32.74
N GLU A 365 -21.88 1.03 32.56
CA GLU A 365 -22.29 2.20 31.77
C GLU A 365 -22.40 1.83 30.27
N LEU A 366 -21.48 1.03 29.73
CA LEU A 366 -21.58 0.49 28.38
C LEU A 366 -22.77 -0.45 28.20
N GLU A 367 -23.02 -1.34 29.17
CA GLU A 367 -24.19 -2.23 29.18
C GLU A 367 -25.49 -1.44 29.22
N ASN A 368 -25.63 -0.47 30.15
CA ASN A 368 -26.80 0.40 30.24
C ASN A 368 -27.02 1.22 28.95
N LEU A 369 -25.97 1.77 28.35
CA LEU A 369 -26.07 2.51 27.08
C LEU A 369 -26.46 1.60 25.92
N HIS A 370 -26.01 0.34 25.92
CA HIS A 370 -26.45 -0.63 24.93
C HIS A 370 -27.93 -0.99 25.11
N GLU A 371 -28.37 -1.29 26.34
CA GLU A 371 -29.78 -1.54 26.65
C GLU A 371 -30.68 -0.34 26.30
N GLU A 372 -30.25 0.88 26.59
CA GLU A 372 -31.00 2.10 26.25
C GLU A 372 -31.06 2.32 24.73
N LYS A 373 -29.98 2.05 23.99
CA LYS A 373 -29.97 2.05 22.53
C LYS A 373 -30.96 1.03 21.95
N GLU A 374 -30.92 -0.21 22.43
CA GLU A 374 -31.83 -1.26 21.93
C GLU A 374 -33.30 -0.98 22.33
N ARG A 375 -33.54 -0.39 23.50
CA ARG A 375 -34.88 0.08 23.92
C ARG A 375 -35.41 1.18 22.99
N LEU A 376 -34.59 2.19 22.69
CA LEU A 376 -34.98 3.27 21.77
C LEU A 376 -35.18 2.76 20.34
N LEU A 377 -34.35 1.82 19.86
CA LEU A 377 -34.56 1.16 18.56
C LEU A 377 -35.88 0.37 18.53
N ALA A 378 -36.25 -0.31 19.61
CA ALA A 378 -37.52 -1.00 19.72
C ALA A 378 -38.72 -0.03 19.76
N GLU A 379 -38.59 1.12 20.44
CA GLU A 379 -39.60 2.17 20.50
C GLU A 379 -39.83 2.84 19.14
N GLU A 380 -38.76 3.24 18.44
CA GLU A 380 -38.82 3.75 17.06
C GLU A 380 -39.42 2.73 16.09
N THR A 381 -39.08 1.45 16.25
CA THR A 381 -39.67 0.36 15.45
C THR A 381 -41.18 0.22 15.72
N ALA A 382 -41.59 0.26 17.00
CA ALA A 382 -42.99 0.18 17.39
C ALA A 382 -43.80 1.41 16.91
N ALA A 383 -43.24 2.61 17.02
CA ALA A 383 -43.83 3.84 16.50
C ALA A 383 -43.98 3.80 14.97
N THR A 384 -42.97 3.29 14.26
CA THR A 384 -43.01 3.09 12.80
C THR A 384 -44.10 2.09 12.40
N ILE A 385 -44.23 0.96 13.10
CA ILE A 385 -45.29 -0.03 12.87
C ILE A 385 -46.67 0.62 13.11
N ALA A 386 -46.85 1.32 14.24
CA ALA A 386 -48.10 2.00 14.57
C ALA A 386 -48.49 3.07 13.53
N ALA A 387 -47.52 3.83 13.00
CA ALA A 387 -47.74 4.79 11.93
C ALA A 387 -48.19 4.11 10.63
N ILE A 388 -47.54 3.01 10.23
CA ILE A 388 -47.92 2.22 9.05
C ILE A 388 -49.31 1.60 9.22
N GLU A 389 -49.66 1.10 10.41
CA GLU A 389 -50.98 0.57 10.72
C GLU A 389 -52.06 1.66 10.72
N ALA A 390 -51.77 2.83 11.28
CA ALA A 390 -52.66 3.99 11.22
C ALA A 390 -52.92 4.42 9.77
N MET A 391 -51.88 4.49 8.92
CA MET A 391 -52.02 4.80 7.49
C MET A 391 -52.83 3.72 6.75
N LYS A 392 -52.55 2.43 6.99
CA LYS A 392 -53.31 1.31 6.39
C LYS A 392 -54.78 1.34 6.82
N ASN A 393 -55.07 1.65 8.07
CA ASN A 393 -56.44 1.74 8.57
C ASN A 393 -57.15 2.98 8.04
N ALA A 394 -56.48 4.15 7.96
CA ALA A 394 -57.03 5.34 7.33
C ALA A 394 -57.41 5.07 5.87
N HIS A 395 -56.50 4.49 5.08
CA HIS A 395 -56.76 4.09 3.69
C HIS A 395 -57.91 3.08 3.58
N ARG A 396 -57.95 2.06 4.45
CA ARG A 396 -59.06 1.09 4.51
C ARG A 396 -60.40 1.79 4.78
N THR A 397 -60.45 2.73 5.72
CA THR A 397 -61.69 3.46 6.04
C THR A 397 -62.10 4.44 4.95
N GLU A 398 -61.18 5.03 4.19
CA GLU A 398 -61.55 5.89 3.06
C GLU A 398 -62.02 5.06 1.87
N LEU A 399 -61.39 3.91 1.60
CA LEU A 399 -61.88 2.94 0.61
C LEU A 399 -63.29 2.45 0.97
N GLU A 400 -63.55 2.14 2.24
CA GLU A 400 -64.88 1.72 2.71
C GLU A 400 -65.92 2.85 2.58
N LYS A 401 -65.53 4.12 2.84
CA LYS A 401 -66.37 5.29 2.57
C LYS A 401 -66.64 5.48 1.07
N GLU A 402 -65.65 5.32 0.19
CA GLU A 402 -65.85 5.42 -1.26
C GLU A 402 -66.78 4.31 -1.78
N LEU A 403 -66.60 3.07 -1.33
CA LEU A 403 -67.53 1.98 -1.63
C LEU A 403 -68.95 2.29 -1.15
N ASP A 404 -69.11 2.90 0.03
CA ASP A 404 -70.41 3.33 0.55
C ASP A 404 -70.97 4.59 -0.13
N ARG A 405 -70.13 5.47 -0.69
CA ARG A 405 -70.54 6.59 -1.57
C ARG A 405 -71.07 6.02 -2.88
N ALA A 406 -70.32 5.11 -3.52
CA ALA A 406 -70.72 4.41 -4.74
C ALA A 406 -72.03 3.62 -4.57
N ARG A 407 -72.18 2.83 -3.48
CA ARG A 407 -73.44 2.13 -3.16
C ARG A 407 -74.65 3.08 -2.99
N LYS A 408 -74.42 4.30 -2.50
CA LYS A 408 -75.49 5.32 -2.33
C LYS A 408 -75.84 6.01 -3.64
N ALA A 409 -74.85 6.29 -4.50
CA ALA A 409 -75.06 6.78 -5.87
C ALA A 409 -75.86 5.76 -6.71
N ASN A 410 -75.45 4.48 -6.64
CA ASN A 410 -76.00 3.38 -7.43
C ASN A 410 -77.49 3.01 -7.15
N ASN A 411 -78.18 3.71 -6.24
CA ASN A 411 -79.59 3.43 -5.94
C ASN A 411 -80.59 4.04 -6.95
N ASN A 412 -80.15 4.86 -7.92
CA ASN A 412 -80.99 5.29 -9.05
C ASN A 412 -80.19 5.36 -10.37
N ALA A 413 -80.30 4.29 -11.18
CA ALA A 413 -79.94 4.20 -12.61
C ALA A 413 -78.46 4.02 -13.05
N GLU A 414 -77.46 3.95 -12.16
CA GLU A 414 -76.02 3.95 -12.54
C GLU A 414 -75.32 2.56 -12.62
N ASN A 415 -76.02 1.44 -12.40
CA ASN A 415 -75.39 0.11 -12.21
C ASN A 415 -74.42 -0.31 -13.34
N ALA A 416 -74.75 -0.04 -14.61
CA ALA A 416 -73.96 -0.53 -15.74
C ALA A 416 -72.61 0.19 -15.92
N ASP A 417 -72.52 1.46 -15.52
CA ASP A 417 -71.30 2.28 -15.64
C ASP A 417 -70.32 1.94 -14.51
N ILE A 418 -70.86 1.73 -13.30
CA ILE A 418 -70.10 1.29 -12.12
C ILE A 418 -69.54 -0.12 -12.31
N ASP A 419 -70.31 -1.05 -12.86
CA ASP A 419 -69.83 -2.42 -13.14
C ASP A 419 -68.72 -2.45 -14.21
N GLU A 420 -68.78 -1.55 -15.20
CA GLU A 420 -67.74 -1.42 -16.24
C GLU A 420 -66.44 -0.80 -15.67
N ILE A 421 -66.53 0.21 -14.81
CA ILE A 421 -65.36 0.76 -14.09
C ILE A 421 -64.73 -0.31 -13.18
N HIS A 422 -65.54 -1.09 -12.46
CA HIS A 422 -65.03 -2.22 -11.66
C HIS A 422 -64.31 -3.27 -12.53
N ARG A 423 -64.86 -3.62 -13.70
CA ARG A 423 -64.22 -4.54 -14.66
C ARG A 423 -62.86 -4.02 -15.13
N GLN A 424 -62.78 -2.74 -15.47
CA GLN A 424 -61.53 -2.11 -15.90
C GLN A 424 -60.48 -2.09 -14.78
N HIS A 425 -60.86 -1.72 -13.54
CA HIS A 425 -59.95 -1.79 -12.39
C HIS A 425 -59.50 -3.22 -12.07
N GLU A 426 -60.36 -4.22 -12.20
CA GLU A 426 -60.00 -5.64 -11.99
C GLU A 426 -59.03 -6.14 -13.09
N GLU A 427 -59.19 -5.67 -14.32
CA GLU A 427 -58.26 -5.93 -15.44
C GLU A 427 -56.91 -5.22 -15.25
N GLU A 428 -56.89 -3.98 -14.75
CA GLU A 428 -55.67 -3.25 -14.39
C GLU A 428 -54.93 -3.94 -13.24
N LEU A 429 -55.63 -4.32 -12.16
CA LEU A 429 -55.05 -5.09 -11.06
C LEU A 429 -54.49 -6.45 -11.56
N CYS A 430 -55.21 -7.15 -12.44
CA CYS A 430 -54.70 -8.34 -13.11
C CYS A 430 -53.48 -8.06 -14.02
N SER A 431 -53.36 -6.86 -14.59
CA SER A 431 -52.20 -6.46 -15.40
C SER A 431 -50.98 -6.19 -14.53
N PHE A 432 -51.13 -5.44 -13.43
CA PHE A 432 -50.06 -5.18 -12.46
C PHE A 432 -49.60 -6.47 -11.78
N GLN A 433 -50.52 -7.37 -11.44
CA GLN A 433 -50.19 -8.68 -10.88
C GLN A 433 -49.28 -9.48 -11.84
N ARG A 434 -49.59 -9.51 -13.14
CA ARG A 434 -48.75 -10.16 -14.16
C ARG A 434 -47.41 -9.45 -14.36
N GLU A 435 -47.37 -8.11 -14.35
CA GLU A 435 -46.13 -7.36 -14.46
C GLU A 435 -45.21 -7.62 -13.25
N ILE A 436 -45.75 -7.62 -12.04
CA ILE A 436 -45.04 -7.99 -10.81
C ILE A 436 -44.53 -9.42 -10.86
N GLU A 437 -45.32 -10.37 -11.37
CA GLU A 437 -44.89 -11.76 -11.56
C GLU A 437 -43.72 -11.88 -12.54
N VAL A 438 -43.78 -11.20 -13.70
CA VAL A 438 -42.69 -11.17 -14.69
C VAL A 438 -41.43 -10.48 -14.13
N LEU A 439 -41.57 -9.37 -13.40
CA LEU A 439 -40.45 -8.68 -12.76
C LEU A 439 -39.82 -9.53 -11.64
N SER A 440 -40.63 -10.26 -10.88
CA SER A 440 -40.19 -11.20 -9.84
C SER A 440 -39.43 -12.38 -10.46
N GLU A 441 -39.94 -12.96 -11.55
CA GLU A 441 -39.27 -14.02 -12.29
C GLU A 441 -37.92 -13.51 -12.84
N GLN A 442 -37.88 -12.34 -13.49
CA GLN A 442 -36.65 -11.72 -14.00
C GLN A 442 -35.65 -11.42 -12.88
N TYR A 443 -36.10 -10.94 -11.72
CA TYR A 443 -35.24 -10.72 -10.55
C TYR A 443 -34.67 -12.05 -10.01
N SER A 444 -35.51 -13.09 -9.91
CA SER A 444 -35.06 -14.42 -9.46
C SER A 444 -34.02 -15.02 -10.42
N GLN A 445 -34.24 -14.89 -11.73
CA GLN A 445 -33.30 -15.29 -12.78
C GLN A 445 -32.00 -14.50 -12.69
N LYS A 446 -32.06 -13.18 -12.42
CA LYS A 446 -30.87 -12.34 -12.22
C LYS A 446 -30.06 -12.77 -10.99
N CYS A 447 -30.71 -13.19 -9.92
CA CYS A 447 -30.05 -13.75 -8.74
C CYS A 447 -29.34 -15.07 -9.06
N LEU A 448 -29.95 -15.98 -9.83
CA LEU A 448 -29.32 -17.22 -10.29
C LEU A 448 -28.11 -16.96 -11.21
N GLU A 449 -28.23 -16.03 -12.16
CA GLU A 449 -27.11 -15.61 -13.01
C GLU A 449 -25.95 -15.04 -12.18
N ASN A 450 -26.24 -14.22 -11.16
CA ASN A 450 -25.23 -13.65 -10.29
C ASN A 450 -24.53 -14.74 -9.45
N ALA A 451 -25.28 -15.72 -8.94
CA ALA A 451 -24.71 -16.87 -8.24
C ALA A 451 -23.77 -17.69 -9.13
N HIS A 452 -24.16 -17.98 -10.38
CA HIS A 452 -23.30 -18.65 -11.36
C HIS A 452 -22.04 -17.84 -11.70
N LEU A 453 -22.17 -16.52 -11.87
CA LEU A 453 -21.03 -15.63 -12.13
C LEU A 453 -20.08 -15.55 -10.93
N ALA A 454 -20.59 -15.54 -9.70
CA ALA A 454 -19.78 -15.58 -8.48
C ALA A 454 -19.02 -16.92 -8.35
N GLN A 455 -19.68 -18.05 -8.66
CA GLN A 455 -19.04 -19.36 -8.67
C GLN A 455 -17.94 -19.46 -9.75
N ALA A 456 -18.21 -18.96 -10.96
CA ALA A 456 -17.22 -18.90 -12.03
C ALA A 456 -16.02 -18.02 -11.67
N LEU A 457 -16.26 -16.86 -11.02
CA LEU A 457 -15.20 -15.97 -10.54
C LEU A 457 -14.32 -16.63 -9.47
N GLU A 458 -14.89 -17.41 -8.54
CA GLU A 458 -14.08 -18.11 -7.54
C GLU A 458 -13.33 -19.30 -8.13
N ALA A 459 -13.89 -20.01 -9.13
CA ALA A 459 -13.17 -21.03 -9.88
C ALA A 459 -11.95 -20.44 -10.62
N GLU A 460 -12.12 -19.30 -11.30
CA GLU A 460 -11.01 -18.56 -11.94
C GLU A 460 -9.95 -18.11 -10.92
N ARG A 461 -10.36 -17.65 -9.73
CA ARG A 461 -9.42 -17.31 -8.65
C ARG A 461 -8.67 -18.54 -8.12
N GLN A 462 -9.32 -19.69 -8.03
CA GLN A 462 -8.67 -20.94 -7.63
C GLN A 462 -7.66 -21.41 -8.70
N ALA A 463 -8.02 -21.34 -9.98
CA ALA A 463 -7.12 -21.64 -11.09
C ALA A 463 -5.92 -20.68 -11.14
N LEU A 464 -6.13 -19.38 -10.89
CA LEU A 464 -5.04 -18.40 -10.80
C LEU A 464 -4.09 -18.71 -9.63
N ARG A 465 -4.62 -19.04 -8.45
CA ARG A 465 -3.79 -19.45 -7.29
C ARG A 465 -3.02 -20.74 -7.58
N GLN A 466 -3.60 -21.68 -8.33
CA GLN A 466 -2.91 -22.89 -8.78
C GLN A 466 -1.73 -22.55 -9.71
N CYS A 467 -1.99 -21.78 -10.77
CA CYS A 467 -0.96 -21.33 -11.71
C CYS A 467 0.16 -20.52 -11.03
N GLN A 468 -0.18 -19.70 -10.01
CA GLN A 468 0.82 -18.98 -9.20
C GLN A 468 1.73 -19.92 -8.41
N ARG A 469 1.20 -21.01 -7.83
CA ARG A 469 2.02 -22.02 -7.13
C ARG A 469 2.92 -22.78 -8.10
N GLU A 470 2.38 -23.25 -9.22
CA GLU A 470 3.16 -23.92 -10.27
C GLU A 470 4.29 -23.01 -10.80
N ASN A 471 4.04 -21.70 -10.96
CA ASN A 471 5.07 -20.74 -11.35
C ASN A 471 6.16 -20.56 -10.28
N GLN A 472 5.79 -20.54 -9.00
CA GLN A 472 6.73 -20.51 -7.88
C GLN A 472 7.58 -21.79 -7.80
N GLU A 473 6.96 -22.96 -7.96
CA GLU A 473 7.64 -24.26 -7.99
C GLU A 473 8.61 -24.37 -9.18
N LEU A 474 8.20 -23.95 -10.38
CA LEU A 474 9.05 -23.88 -11.55
C LEU A 474 10.22 -22.89 -11.37
N ASN A 475 9.99 -21.74 -10.75
CA ASN A 475 11.05 -20.77 -10.44
C ASN A 475 12.05 -21.33 -9.42
N ALA A 476 11.57 -21.97 -8.35
CA ALA A 476 12.42 -22.66 -7.37
C ALA A 476 13.25 -23.78 -8.03
N HIS A 477 12.64 -24.57 -8.92
CA HIS A 477 13.35 -25.59 -9.69
C HIS A 477 14.38 -24.99 -10.65
N ASN A 478 14.09 -23.85 -11.29
CA ASN A 478 15.04 -23.14 -12.14
C ASN A 478 16.22 -22.57 -11.33
N GLN A 479 15.97 -22.02 -10.14
CA GLN A 479 17.01 -21.58 -9.22
C GLN A 479 17.91 -22.76 -8.77
N GLU A 480 17.32 -23.90 -8.43
CA GLU A 480 18.07 -25.12 -8.09
C GLU A 480 18.93 -25.61 -9.26
N LEU A 481 18.40 -25.61 -10.50
CA LEU A 481 19.18 -25.93 -11.70
C LEU A 481 20.33 -24.93 -11.94
N ASN A 482 20.07 -23.63 -11.76
CA ASN A 482 21.11 -22.60 -11.88
C ASN A 482 22.19 -22.75 -10.79
N ASN A 483 21.82 -23.10 -9.56
CA ASN A 483 22.76 -23.37 -8.47
C ASN A 483 23.63 -24.59 -8.78
N ARG A 484 23.05 -25.68 -9.30
CA ARG A 484 23.80 -26.86 -9.76
C ARG A 484 24.75 -26.52 -10.91
N LEU A 485 24.28 -25.74 -11.89
CA LEU A 485 25.12 -25.28 -13.00
C LEU A 485 26.27 -24.39 -12.50
N ALA A 486 26.02 -23.48 -11.57
CA ALA A 486 27.06 -22.64 -10.96
C ALA A 486 28.06 -23.46 -10.14
N ALA A 487 27.61 -24.49 -9.43
CA ALA A 487 28.47 -25.43 -8.71
C ALA A 487 29.37 -26.23 -9.68
N GLU A 488 28.80 -26.74 -10.77
CA GLU A 488 29.57 -27.50 -11.78
C GLU A 488 30.54 -26.59 -12.55
N ILE A 489 30.16 -25.33 -12.85
CA ILE A 489 31.09 -24.31 -13.39
C ILE A 489 32.24 -24.03 -12.41
N THR A 490 31.95 -23.96 -11.11
CA THR A 490 32.97 -23.72 -10.07
C THR A 490 33.91 -24.91 -9.94
N LYS A 491 33.37 -26.14 -9.99
CA LYS A 491 34.11 -27.41 -9.99
C LYS A 491 34.97 -27.59 -11.25
N MET A 492 34.46 -27.27 -12.43
CA MET A 492 35.27 -27.25 -13.66
C MET A 492 36.41 -26.24 -13.54
N ARG A 493 36.16 -25.05 -12.99
CA ARG A 493 37.20 -24.03 -12.75
C ARG A 493 38.27 -24.49 -11.76
N SER A 494 37.89 -25.18 -10.68
CA SER A 494 38.87 -25.74 -9.74
C SER A 494 39.68 -26.89 -10.37
N MET A 495 39.04 -27.79 -11.13
CA MET A 495 39.73 -28.86 -11.86
C MET A 495 40.67 -28.32 -12.97
N THR A 496 40.41 -27.14 -13.54
CA THR A 496 41.38 -26.46 -14.42
C THR A 496 42.48 -25.70 -13.67
N SER A 497 42.36 -25.53 -12.35
CA SER A 497 43.37 -24.92 -11.49
C SER A 497 44.23 -25.96 -10.75
N GLU A 498 43.72 -27.18 -10.59
CA GLU A 498 44.38 -28.37 -10.05
C GLU A 498 44.27 -29.51 -11.09
N ASP A 499 45.09 -29.46 -12.15
CA ASP A 499 46.25 -30.37 -12.19
C ASP A 499 47.23 -30.06 -13.33
N GLY A 500 48.50 -30.39 -13.10
CA GLY A 500 49.54 -30.39 -14.12
C GLY A 500 49.64 -31.74 -14.81
N LEU A 501 49.22 -31.81 -16.08
CA LEU A 501 49.72 -32.78 -17.07
C LEU A 501 49.67 -34.27 -16.68
N GLY A 502 48.51 -34.92 -16.88
CA GLY A 502 48.51 -36.24 -17.54
C GLY A 502 47.56 -37.34 -17.03
N ASP A 503 46.32 -37.38 -17.55
CA ASP A 503 45.70 -38.62 -18.07
C ASP A 503 44.52 -38.34 -19.04
N MET A 504 44.76 -37.55 -20.09
CA MET A 504 43.71 -37.06 -21.00
C MET A 504 43.20 -38.07 -22.05
N THR A 505 43.67 -39.31 -22.04
CA THR A 505 43.43 -40.27 -23.14
C THR A 505 42.29 -41.25 -22.85
N THR A 506 42.09 -41.62 -21.57
CA THR A 506 41.11 -42.65 -21.19
C THR A 506 39.71 -42.07 -20.93
N ILE A 507 39.63 -40.79 -20.53
CA ILE A 507 38.39 -40.10 -20.13
C ILE A 507 37.46 -39.85 -21.34
N GLN A 508 38.01 -39.51 -22.50
CA GLN A 508 37.26 -39.13 -23.71
C GLN A 508 36.27 -40.22 -24.18
N GLY A 509 36.60 -41.50 -24.01
CA GLY A 509 35.72 -42.60 -24.43
C GLY A 509 34.42 -42.70 -23.63
N LYS A 510 34.45 -42.32 -22.35
CA LYS A 510 33.26 -42.31 -21.50
C LYS A 510 32.36 -41.12 -21.83
N GLU A 511 32.95 -39.94 -21.99
CA GLU A 511 32.25 -38.71 -22.39
C GLU A 511 31.58 -38.87 -23.75
N LEU A 512 32.25 -39.47 -24.74
CA LEU A 512 31.66 -39.77 -26.06
C LEU A 512 30.42 -40.67 -25.97
N TYR A 513 30.42 -41.69 -25.11
CA TYR A 513 29.26 -42.55 -24.90
C TYR A 513 28.11 -41.81 -24.19
N GLU A 514 28.42 -40.98 -23.19
CA GLU A 514 27.44 -40.13 -22.51
C GLU A 514 26.79 -39.12 -23.49
N PHE A 515 27.58 -38.54 -24.41
CA PHE A 515 27.06 -37.69 -25.50
C PHE A 515 26.21 -38.46 -26.52
N GLU A 516 26.57 -39.70 -26.89
CA GLU A 516 25.76 -40.51 -27.81
C GLU A 516 24.41 -40.89 -27.20
N VAL A 517 24.37 -41.23 -25.90
CA VAL A 517 23.11 -41.47 -25.18
C VAL A 517 22.27 -40.18 -25.14
N MET A 518 22.88 -39.02 -24.85
CA MET A 518 22.19 -37.73 -24.86
C MET A 518 21.64 -37.37 -26.25
N LEU A 519 22.40 -37.64 -27.32
CA LEU A 519 21.95 -37.43 -28.70
C LEU A 519 20.70 -38.26 -28.99
N ARG A 520 20.70 -39.55 -28.67
CA ARG A 520 19.53 -40.44 -28.87
C ARG A 520 18.30 -39.99 -28.08
N VAL A 521 18.48 -39.48 -26.85
CA VAL A 521 17.39 -38.88 -26.06
C VAL A 521 16.87 -37.60 -26.73
N LYS A 522 17.75 -36.75 -27.26
CA LYS A 522 17.32 -35.53 -27.98
C LYS A 522 16.67 -35.83 -29.32
N GLU A 523 17.10 -36.87 -30.02
CA GLU A 523 16.43 -37.36 -31.22
C GLU A 523 15.02 -37.91 -30.92
N SER A 524 14.82 -38.63 -29.80
CA SER A 524 13.49 -39.11 -29.39
C SER A 524 12.59 -37.98 -28.92
N GLU A 525 13.11 -36.99 -28.20
CA GLU A 525 12.39 -35.75 -27.83
C GLU A 525 11.93 -34.98 -29.07
N VAL A 526 12.79 -34.83 -30.09
CA VAL A 526 12.43 -34.22 -31.37
C VAL A 526 11.38 -35.04 -32.13
N GLN A 527 11.40 -36.37 -32.06
CA GLN A 527 10.35 -37.22 -32.64
C GLN A 527 9.01 -37.06 -31.92
N TYR A 528 9.02 -37.02 -30.57
CA TYR A 528 7.82 -36.78 -29.77
C TYR A 528 7.21 -35.40 -30.07
N LEU A 529 8.01 -34.34 -30.09
CA LEU A 529 7.56 -32.99 -30.45
C LEU A 529 6.99 -32.92 -31.88
N LYS A 530 7.55 -33.67 -32.84
CA LYS A 530 6.97 -33.78 -34.19
C LYS A 530 5.62 -34.50 -34.20
N GLN A 531 5.44 -35.52 -33.37
CA GLN A 531 4.15 -36.21 -33.22
C GLN A 531 3.10 -35.29 -32.58
N GLU A 532 3.48 -34.56 -31.52
CA GLU A 532 2.63 -33.60 -30.82
C GLU A 532 2.17 -32.46 -31.76
N ILE A 533 3.09 -31.88 -32.54
CA ILE A 533 2.78 -30.87 -33.57
C ILE A 533 1.75 -31.40 -34.58
N ASN A 534 1.82 -32.68 -34.96
CA ASN A 534 0.84 -33.27 -35.87
C ASN A 534 -0.53 -33.48 -35.19
N SER A 535 -0.55 -33.96 -33.92
CA SER A 535 -1.81 -34.10 -33.16
C SER A 535 -2.53 -32.77 -33.00
N LEU A 536 -1.82 -31.74 -32.54
CA LEU A 536 -2.35 -30.38 -32.38
C LEU A 536 -2.83 -29.78 -33.71
N LYS A 537 -2.21 -30.14 -34.83
CA LYS A 537 -2.62 -29.70 -36.17
C LYS A 537 -3.92 -30.37 -36.63
N ASP A 538 -4.15 -31.64 -36.27
CA ASP A 538 -5.38 -32.37 -36.60
C ASP A 538 -6.54 -31.93 -35.69
N GLU A 539 -6.27 -31.69 -34.40
CA GLU A 539 -7.21 -31.06 -33.46
C GLU A 539 -7.61 -29.66 -33.92
N LEU A 540 -6.65 -28.82 -34.31
CA LEU A 540 -6.92 -27.49 -34.86
C LEU A 540 -7.80 -27.55 -36.11
N GLN A 541 -7.56 -28.50 -37.02
CA GLN A 541 -8.42 -28.74 -38.17
C GLN A 541 -9.83 -29.19 -37.78
N SER A 542 -9.97 -29.96 -36.69
CA SER A 542 -11.30 -30.34 -36.18
C SER A 542 -12.04 -29.15 -35.58
N ALA A 543 -11.39 -28.39 -34.69
CA ALA A 543 -11.96 -27.17 -34.13
C ALA A 543 -12.34 -26.14 -35.23
N GLN A 544 -11.59 -26.07 -36.33
CA GLN A 544 -11.96 -25.24 -37.50
C GLN A 544 -13.22 -25.75 -38.23
N ARG A 545 -13.40 -27.07 -38.37
CA ARG A 545 -14.62 -27.67 -38.92
C ARG A 545 -15.83 -27.41 -38.02
N ASP A 546 -15.68 -27.61 -36.71
CA ASP A 546 -16.76 -27.44 -35.73
C ASP A 546 -17.16 -25.96 -35.59
N LYS A 547 -16.19 -25.05 -35.64
CA LYS A 547 -16.43 -23.60 -35.74
C LYS A 547 -17.21 -23.25 -37.00
N LYS A 548 -16.87 -23.82 -38.15
CA LYS A 548 -17.59 -23.58 -39.40
C LYS A 548 -19.04 -24.06 -39.29
N TYR A 549 -19.24 -25.31 -38.85
CA TYR A 549 -20.57 -25.88 -38.63
C TYR A 549 -21.43 -25.04 -37.68
N SER A 550 -20.86 -24.60 -36.55
CA SER A 550 -21.55 -23.74 -35.57
C SER A 550 -21.88 -22.35 -36.15
N THR A 551 -21.00 -21.80 -36.98
CA THR A 551 -21.20 -20.52 -37.67
C THR A 551 -22.33 -20.61 -38.70
N ASP A 552 -22.37 -21.70 -39.48
CA ASP A 552 -23.40 -21.91 -40.49
C ASP A 552 -24.77 -22.18 -39.83
N LYS A 553 -24.82 -23.02 -38.78
CA LYS A 553 -26.03 -23.21 -37.95
C LYS A 553 -26.54 -21.91 -37.31
N TYR A 554 -25.65 -21.01 -36.89
CA TYR A 554 -26.04 -19.68 -36.38
C TYR A 554 -26.69 -18.82 -37.48
N LYS A 555 -26.17 -18.85 -38.72
CA LYS A 555 -26.79 -18.16 -39.85
C LYS A 555 -28.19 -18.71 -40.14
N ASP A 556 -28.34 -20.02 -40.14
CA ASP A 556 -29.64 -20.67 -40.40
C ASP A 556 -30.69 -20.23 -39.37
N ILE A 557 -30.35 -20.26 -38.08
CA ILE A 557 -31.21 -19.78 -36.99
C ILE A 557 -31.51 -18.28 -37.16
N TYR A 558 -30.52 -17.47 -37.54
CA TYR A 558 -30.73 -16.04 -37.80
C TYR A 558 -31.68 -15.79 -38.99
N THR A 559 -31.58 -16.57 -40.07
CA THR A 559 -32.51 -16.48 -41.20
C THR A 559 -33.93 -16.90 -40.83
N GLU A 560 -34.10 -17.99 -40.06
CA GLU A 560 -35.41 -18.41 -39.55
C GLU A 560 -36.03 -17.33 -38.65
N LEU A 561 -35.26 -16.78 -37.70
CA LEU A 561 -35.72 -15.67 -36.84
C LEU A 561 -36.10 -14.42 -37.67
N SER A 562 -35.37 -14.10 -38.73
CA SER A 562 -35.71 -13.00 -39.63
C SER A 562 -37.01 -13.26 -40.39
N ILE A 563 -37.27 -14.49 -40.81
CA ILE A 563 -38.53 -14.89 -41.49
C ILE A 563 -39.71 -14.83 -40.51
N VAL A 564 -39.55 -15.35 -39.29
CA VAL A 564 -40.56 -15.29 -38.23
C VAL A 564 -40.86 -13.84 -37.84
N LYS A 565 -39.84 -12.98 -37.69
CA LYS A 565 -40.00 -11.55 -37.42
C LYS A 565 -40.78 -10.85 -38.53
N ALA A 566 -40.39 -11.03 -39.79
CA ALA A 566 -41.10 -10.46 -40.94
C ALA A 566 -42.53 -10.99 -41.10
N LYS A 567 -42.83 -12.20 -40.57
CA LYS A 567 -44.20 -12.71 -40.48
C LYS A 567 -45.00 -12.02 -39.37
N ALA A 568 -44.45 -11.93 -38.16
CA ALA A 568 -45.09 -11.27 -37.04
C ALA A 568 -45.36 -9.78 -37.33
N GLU A 569 -44.43 -9.07 -38.00
CA GLU A 569 -44.62 -7.68 -38.43
C GLU A 569 -45.80 -7.52 -39.41
N ARG A 570 -45.96 -8.46 -40.35
CA ARG A 570 -47.11 -8.48 -41.29
C ARG A 570 -48.43 -8.83 -40.58
N ASP A 571 -48.41 -9.79 -39.66
CA ASP A 571 -49.61 -10.16 -38.90
C ASP A 571 -50.04 -9.02 -37.95
N LEU A 572 -49.09 -8.28 -37.35
CA LEU A 572 -49.35 -7.05 -36.59
C LEU A 572 -49.85 -5.89 -37.48
N GLY A 573 -49.37 -5.78 -38.71
CA GLY A 573 -49.93 -4.86 -39.71
C GLY A 573 -51.40 -5.15 -39.96
N ARG A 574 -51.72 -6.39 -40.35
CA ARG A 574 -53.12 -6.82 -40.58
C ARG A 574 -54.02 -6.60 -39.36
N LEU A 575 -53.53 -6.83 -38.15
CA LEU A 575 -54.30 -6.58 -36.91
C LEU A 575 -54.56 -5.09 -36.68
N ARG A 576 -53.61 -4.20 -37.01
CA ARG A 576 -53.83 -2.75 -36.98
C ARG A 576 -54.85 -2.31 -38.03
N ASP A 577 -54.75 -2.83 -39.26
CA ASP A 577 -55.72 -2.53 -40.32
C ASP A 577 -57.13 -2.99 -39.93
N GLN A 578 -57.25 -4.17 -39.30
CA GLN A 578 -58.53 -4.68 -38.76
C GLN A 578 -59.08 -3.84 -37.61
N LEU A 579 -58.22 -3.34 -36.72
CA LEU A 579 -58.60 -2.46 -35.62
C LEU A 579 -59.09 -1.09 -36.15
N GLN A 580 -58.39 -0.54 -37.14
CA GLN A 580 -58.80 0.70 -37.80
C GLN A 580 -60.17 0.55 -38.49
N LEU A 581 -60.37 -0.52 -39.26
CA LEU A 581 -61.66 -0.82 -39.89
C LEU A 581 -62.79 -1.02 -38.86
N ALA A 582 -62.49 -1.56 -37.68
CA ALA A 582 -63.47 -1.72 -36.60
C ALA A 582 -63.86 -0.37 -35.95
N HIS A 583 -62.88 0.52 -35.73
CA HIS A 583 -63.12 1.88 -35.23
C HIS A 583 -63.91 2.73 -36.24
N GLU A 584 -63.56 2.66 -37.54
CA GLU A 584 -64.32 3.28 -38.63
C GLU A 584 -65.77 2.75 -38.70
N ALA A 585 -65.98 1.45 -38.48
CA ALA A 585 -67.32 0.84 -38.47
C ALA A 585 -68.17 1.20 -37.24
N LEU A 586 -67.55 1.61 -36.13
CA LEU A 586 -68.23 2.10 -34.93
C LEU A 586 -68.68 3.57 -35.04
N GLY A 587 -68.29 4.27 -36.12
CA GLY A 587 -68.71 5.65 -36.38
C GLY A 587 -67.99 6.71 -35.55
N GLU A 588 -66.93 6.31 -34.82
CA GLU A 588 -66.01 7.26 -34.22
C GLU A 588 -65.20 7.92 -35.33
N GLN A 589 -65.10 9.26 -35.32
CA GLN A 589 -64.41 10.01 -36.36
C GLN A 589 -62.91 9.69 -36.32
N SER A 590 -62.31 9.51 -37.50
CA SER A 590 -60.91 9.16 -37.70
C SER A 590 -59.98 9.98 -36.81
N LEU A 591 -59.21 9.28 -35.97
CA LEU A 591 -58.36 9.82 -34.92
C LEU A 591 -57.08 10.54 -35.43
N GLU A 592 -57.12 11.20 -36.59
CA GLU A 592 -55.96 11.87 -37.20
C GLU A 592 -55.48 13.12 -36.41
N ASP A 593 -56.31 13.68 -35.52
CA ASP A 593 -55.94 14.84 -34.68
C ASP A 593 -55.28 14.48 -33.32
N VAL A 594 -55.16 13.19 -32.95
CA VAL A 594 -54.58 12.77 -31.65
C VAL A 594 -53.09 12.39 -31.76
N GLU A 595 -52.53 12.18 -32.95
CA GLU A 595 -51.07 11.96 -33.10
C GLU A 595 -50.21 13.18 -32.74
N ARG A 596 -50.80 14.38 -32.57
CA ARG A 596 -50.06 15.58 -32.09
C ARG A 596 -49.97 15.68 -30.56
N GLY A 597 -50.64 14.79 -29.80
CA GLY A 597 -50.62 14.74 -28.34
C GLY A 597 -49.82 13.58 -27.73
N GLY A 598 -49.34 12.63 -28.54
CA GLY A 598 -48.55 11.48 -28.08
C GLY A 598 -47.15 11.89 -27.60
N TYR A 599 -46.84 11.65 -26.33
CA TYR A 599 -45.52 11.95 -25.76
C TYR A 599 -44.40 11.16 -26.47
N ASP A 600 -43.54 11.88 -27.20
CA ASP A 600 -42.36 11.35 -27.89
C ASP A 600 -41.27 10.93 -26.88
N ILE A 601 -41.44 9.74 -26.30
CA ILE A 601 -40.49 9.11 -25.37
C ILE A 601 -39.09 8.95 -26.01
N MET A 602 -38.96 9.01 -27.34
CA MET A 602 -37.70 8.91 -28.06
C MET A 602 -36.96 10.24 -28.29
N LYS A 603 -37.51 11.39 -27.88
CA LYS A 603 -36.83 12.71 -27.96
C LYS A 603 -36.54 13.38 -26.64
N SER A 604 -36.68 12.68 -25.51
CA SER A 604 -36.05 13.10 -24.26
C SER A 604 -34.52 13.23 -24.46
N LYS A 605 -33.93 14.37 -24.04
CA LYS A 605 -32.47 14.63 -24.18
C LYS A 605 -31.59 13.73 -23.31
N SER A 606 -32.21 12.85 -22.51
CA SER A 606 -31.60 11.71 -21.86
C SER A 606 -31.55 10.51 -22.82
N ASN A 607 -30.44 10.35 -23.54
CA ASN A 607 -30.12 9.01 -24.08
C ASN A 607 -30.11 8.02 -22.89
N PRO A 608 -30.82 6.89 -22.95
CA PRO A 608 -30.57 5.81 -21.99
C PRO A 608 -29.18 5.28 -22.26
N ASP A 609 -28.21 5.74 -21.47
CA ASP A 609 -26.79 5.52 -21.73
C ASP A 609 -26.42 4.02 -21.68
N ILE A 610 -27.32 3.18 -21.16
CA ILE A 610 -27.27 1.72 -21.13
C ILE A 610 -26.93 1.12 -22.50
N LEU A 611 -27.57 1.52 -23.60
CA LEU A 611 -27.29 0.95 -24.93
C LEU A 611 -25.94 1.42 -25.50
N LYS A 612 -25.54 2.66 -25.22
CA LYS A 612 -24.22 3.19 -25.60
C LYS A 612 -23.10 2.62 -24.73
N MET A 613 -23.34 2.41 -23.45
CA MET A 613 -22.42 1.74 -22.52
C MET A 613 -22.30 0.26 -22.85
N ALA A 614 -23.38 -0.45 -23.18
CA ALA A 614 -23.31 -1.84 -23.65
C ALA A 614 -22.51 -1.96 -24.95
N ALA A 615 -22.78 -1.11 -25.94
CA ALA A 615 -22.01 -1.08 -27.19
C ALA A 615 -20.54 -0.63 -27.00
N ALA A 616 -20.27 0.27 -26.06
CA ALA A 616 -18.91 0.70 -25.71
C ALA A 616 -18.16 -0.31 -24.83
N ALA A 617 -18.86 -1.08 -24.00
CA ALA A 617 -18.34 -2.18 -23.21
C ALA A 617 -18.01 -3.37 -24.11
N ALA A 618 -18.87 -3.71 -25.07
CA ALA A 618 -18.59 -4.70 -26.12
C ALA A 618 -17.38 -4.27 -26.98
N LYS A 619 -17.32 -2.99 -27.41
CA LYS A 619 -16.15 -2.47 -28.14
C LYS A 619 -14.89 -2.34 -27.28
N ARG A 620 -15.01 -2.25 -25.94
CA ARG A 620 -13.88 -2.34 -25.00
C ARG A 620 -13.45 -3.79 -24.80
N SER A 621 -14.36 -4.75 -24.66
CA SER A 621 -14.03 -6.16 -24.49
C SER A 621 -13.39 -6.72 -25.76
N GLU A 622 -13.94 -6.45 -26.95
CA GLU A 622 -13.28 -6.79 -28.23
C GLU A 622 -11.88 -6.18 -28.34
N ARG A 623 -11.70 -4.88 -28.02
CA ARG A 623 -10.37 -4.25 -28.06
C ARG A 623 -9.40 -4.84 -27.04
N THR A 624 -9.89 -5.22 -25.85
CA THR A 624 -9.09 -5.81 -24.78
C THR A 624 -8.71 -7.25 -25.10
N MET A 625 -9.61 -8.03 -25.69
CA MET A 625 -9.32 -9.37 -26.23
C MET A 625 -8.25 -9.29 -27.33
N ARG A 626 -8.40 -8.35 -28.27
CA ARG A 626 -7.46 -8.16 -29.39
C ARG A 626 -6.10 -7.62 -28.94
N SER A 627 -6.04 -6.80 -27.89
CA SER A 627 -4.78 -6.26 -27.36
C SER A 627 -4.07 -7.21 -26.38
N LYS A 628 -4.78 -8.09 -25.69
CA LYS A 628 -4.19 -9.21 -24.93
C LYS A 628 -3.61 -10.27 -25.87
N SER A 629 -4.38 -10.71 -26.88
CA SER A 629 -3.94 -11.69 -27.89
C SER A 629 -2.62 -11.30 -28.60
N LEU A 630 -2.37 -10.00 -28.84
CA LEU A 630 -1.13 -9.51 -29.43
C LEU A 630 0.02 -9.29 -28.44
N LYS A 631 -0.22 -9.28 -27.12
CA LYS A 631 0.82 -9.05 -26.09
C LYS A 631 1.28 -10.32 -25.39
N GLU A 632 0.39 -11.31 -25.28
CA GLU A 632 0.60 -12.53 -24.48
C GLU A 632 0.97 -13.75 -25.34
N GLY A 633 0.85 -13.69 -26.68
CA GLY A 633 1.07 -14.82 -27.59
C GLY A 633 2.34 -14.78 -28.47
N LEU A 634 3.28 -13.85 -28.25
CA LEU A 634 4.48 -13.69 -29.09
C LEU A 634 5.77 -13.72 -28.24
N THR A 635 6.73 -14.59 -28.59
CA THR A 635 8.07 -14.64 -27.97
C THR A 635 8.91 -13.42 -28.38
N ALA A 636 10.04 -13.18 -27.70
CA ALA A 636 10.89 -12.01 -27.95
C ALA A 636 11.42 -11.94 -29.40
N GLU A 637 11.81 -13.08 -29.98
CA GLU A 637 12.23 -13.17 -31.39
C GLU A 637 11.10 -12.83 -32.37
N GLN A 638 9.88 -13.34 -32.13
CA GLN A 638 8.73 -13.04 -32.97
C GLN A 638 8.33 -11.55 -32.93
N ARG A 639 8.70 -10.83 -31.85
CA ARG A 639 8.55 -9.37 -31.76
C ARG A 639 9.61 -8.61 -32.53
N LEU A 640 10.86 -9.11 -32.61
CA LEU A 640 11.89 -8.53 -33.50
C LEU A 640 11.45 -8.64 -34.97
N HIS A 641 11.04 -9.85 -35.37
CA HIS A 641 10.72 -10.17 -36.77
C HIS A 641 9.49 -9.42 -37.33
N LEU A 642 8.66 -8.83 -36.45
CA LEU A 642 7.54 -7.94 -36.78
C LEU A 642 7.97 -6.50 -37.14
N PHE A 643 9.19 -6.09 -36.78
CA PHE A 643 9.76 -4.78 -37.10
C PHE A 643 10.85 -4.82 -38.17
N GLU A 644 11.48 -5.97 -38.43
CA GLU A 644 12.54 -6.10 -39.45
C GLU A 644 12.05 -6.17 -40.91
N ASN A 645 10.76 -6.43 -41.15
CA ASN A 645 10.19 -6.47 -42.50
C ASN A 645 9.73 -5.09 -43.02
N LYS A 646 10.58 -4.07 -42.85
CA LYS A 646 10.55 -2.85 -43.65
C LYS A 646 11.96 -2.45 -44.08
N ASP A 647 12.08 -2.26 -45.39
CA ASP A 647 13.19 -1.60 -46.07
C ASP A 647 14.54 -2.34 -46.10
N THR A 648 14.54 -3.48 -46.80
CA THR A 648 15.69 -3.89 -47.65
C THR A 648 15.27 -3.96 -49.12
N LYS A 649 15.00 -2.79 -49.69
CA LYS A 649 15.17 -2.54 -51.12
C LYS A 649 16.41 -1.68 -51.30
N GLU A 650 17.53 -2.30 -51.64
CA GLU A 650 18.62 -1.61 -52.30
C GLU A 650 18.90 -2.25 -53.67
N PHE A 651 19.64 -1.49 -54.48
CA PHE A 651 20.12 -1.86 -55.81
C PHE A 651 21.25 -2.89 -55.74
#